data_AF-A0A4Y6Q2B7-F1
#
_entry.id   AF-A0A4Y6Q2B7-F1
#
_cell.length_a   1.000
_cell.length_b   1.000
_cell.length_c   1.000
_cell.angle_alpha   90.00
_cell.angle_beta   90.00
_cell.angle_gamma   90.00
#
_symmetry.space_group_name_H-M   'P 1'
#
loop_
_entity.id
_entity.type
_entity.pdbx_description
1 polymer ?
#
loop_
_entity_poly.entity_id
_entity_poly.type
_entity_poly.pdbx_seq_one_letter_code
_entity_poly.pdbx_strand_id
1 'polypeptide(L)'
;MTDSHILRAGENCWQTAMAQRASVLDDTATFFEVVADAFELARESIVIIGWDIHSRVRMRRRDDDARDLLQLINDCAREHPELKVRVLVWEEDIIYSFEREMMQRLRFWQKAPDNVEFAHDETAPMGTSHHQKIVTVDDSLAFVGGIDIAQRRWDTAEHRVHDERRQTPNRLSFDPFHDAHTVFNGDAAREVAKFARWRWQHALDEQIEAAQPRQGLWPGDLEPDFEDVEVGIARTLPEWLVEEEVREIEALFLDSFAAAQDQIYLESQYLSSSKLTDGLARRLEEEDGPEIVIIVPEDAAGMIEEATLDSLRARAVERLREADEHDRFRIVHPEVEDDGDCKKVYVHAKICVVDDRLLHIGSANLSNRSLGVDSECDFVLEAHDEHTRQQITHVRNRLLGHHLGLSPDQVAEQIESGGSLVSVLDAHQSGERRLVPLHLDISPETASQWADERLLDPETPWHAEQVAKRLLPAHEKRTSINYAGLVGLLAVLVVLAALWHWTPLGEWASPRNLAMMVEPISQSWWSVPLAILTFVALSVLAFPTSVLILAMGFIFGALWGSLYGLIGAMLSAAASYGIGNAIGADSVGKIAGKRFGQIHTWVAERGVWSVVAVRMVPVAPYGVVNLAVGSSRIPLRDFMWGTLIGMTPGIILKGLFGDELADFIANPDLVSLVVLVGIVGLFAVGGFFIRRWTRGKGSAKPSPRPESDAGEGDPRSLAAASAEA
;
A
#
# COMPACT_ATOMS: atom_id res chain seq x y z
N MET A 1 -7.09 5.09 44.05
CA MET A 1 -6.97 5.24 42.59
C MET A 1 -6.13 6.48 42.39
N THR A 2 -4.87 6.32 41.99
CA THR A 2 -4.07 7.47 41.58
C THR A 2 -4.62 7.95 40.24
N ASP A 3 -5.17 9.16 40.23
CA ASP A 3 -5.62 9.92 39.06
C ASP A 3 -4.46 10.19 38.10
N SER A 4 -3.98 9.16 37.38
CA SER A 4 -3.07 9.36 36.27
C SER A 4 -3.86 9.31 34.97
N HIS A 5 -3.99 10.48 34.33
CA HIS A 5 -4.42 10.61 32.95
C HIS A 5 -3.58 9.70 32.06
N ILE A 6 -4.21 8.90 31.20
CA ILE A 6 -3.50 8.12 30.19
C ILE A 6 -2.94 9.09 29.15
N LEU A 7 -3.76 10.05 28.70
CA LEU A 7 -3.42 10.98 27.65
C LEU A 7 -2.51 12.11 28.18
N ARG A 8 -1.34 12.27 27.57
CA ARG A 8 -0.30 13.22 27.99
C ARG A 8 0.25 13.96 26.77
N ALA A 9 -0.19 15.20 26.61
CA ALA A 9 0.27 16.10 25.56
C ALA A 9 1.80 16.29 25.60
N GLY A 10 2.45 16.14 24.45
CA GLY A 10 3.90 16.18 24.28
C GLY A 10 4.63 14.89 24.64
N GLU A 11 3.93 13.85 25.13
CA GLU A 11 4.52 12.54 25.44
C GLU A 11 3.94 11.44 24.55
N ASN A 12 2.64 11.14 24.70
CA ASN A 12 1.95 10.08 23.96
C ASN A 12 0.83 10.61 23.05
N CYS A 13 0.65 11.93 23.00
CA CYS A 13 -0.05 12.61 21.94
C CYS A 13 0.64 13.95 21.65
N TRP A 14 0.45 14.50 20.47
CA TRP A 14 1.04 15.78 20.08
C TRP A 14 0.50 16.90 20.98
N GLN A 15 -0.82 16.95 21.10
CA GLN A 15 -1.54 17.92 21.90
C GLN A 15 -2.97 17.43 22.15
N THR A 16 -3.60 18.03 23.15
CA THR A 16 -5.04 17.94 23.39
C THR A 16 -5.73 19.24 22.98
N ALA A 17 -6.98 19.13 22.53
CA ALA A 17 -7.79 20.29 22.16
C ALA A 17 -9.28 19.97 22.31
N MET A 18 -10.09 21.01 22.52
CA MET A 18 -11.55 20.84 22.66
C MET A 18 -12.21 20.58 21.31
N ALA A 19 -12.99 19.50 21.25
CA ALA A 19 -13.98 19.25 20.23
C ALA A 19 -15.36 19.66 20.75
N GLN A 20 -16.06 20.56 20.04
CA GLN A 20 -17.42 20.94 20.43
C GLN A 20 -18.41 19.81 20.14
N ARG A 21 -18.18 19.11 19.03
CA ARG A 21 -18.87 17.88 18.63
C ARG A 21 -17.86 16.90 18.06
N ALA A 22 -18.01 15.63 18.41
CA ALA A 22 -17.27 14.53 17.81
C ALA A 22 -18.19 13.31 17.62
N SER A 23 -17.93 12.53 16.58
CA SER A 23 -18.65 11.28 16.32
C SER A 23 -17.74 10.25 15.63
N VAL A 24 -18.01 8.98 15.91
CA VAL A 24 -17.40 7.83 15.24
C VAL A 24 -18.30 7.38 14.10
N LEU A 25 -17.74 7.38 12.90
CA LEU A 25 -18.31 6.86 11.67
C LEU A 25 -17.85 5.40 11.54
N ASP A 26 -18.63 4.47 12.06
CA ASP A 26 -18.32 3.04 12.25
C ASP A 26 -18.89 2.11 11.17
N ASP A 27 -19.47 2.69 10.11
CA ASP A 27 -19.61 2.05 8.82
C ASP A 27 -19.11 2.97 7.71
N THR A 28 -18.52 2.38 6.68
CA THR A 28 -17.82 3.18 5.67
C THR A 28 -18.77 3.90 4.73
N ALA A 29 -20.00 3.42 4.52
CA ALA A 29 -21.01 4.12 3.74
C ALA A 29 -21.38 5.47 4.36
N THR A 30 -21.63 5.48 5.68
CA THR A 30 -21.88 6.72 6.44
C THR A 30 -20.70 7.67 6.34
N PHE A 31 -19.45 7.19 6.39
CA PHE A 31 -18.28 8.02 6.14
C PHE A 31 -18.32 8.75 4.79
N PHE A 32 -18.58 8.03 3.68
CA PHE A 32 -18.64 8.67 2.36
C PHE A 32 -19.78 9.70 2.24
N GLU A 33 -20.91 9.44 2.88
CA GLU A 33 -22.08 10.34 2.90
C GLU A 33 -21.79 11.62 3.69
N VAL A 34 -21.24 11.48 4.91
CA VAL A 34 -20.91 12.61 5.79
C VAL A 34 -19.78 13.46 5.21
N VAL A 35 -18.77 12.86 4.57
CA VAL A 35 -17.72 13.61 3.85
C VAL A 35 -18.33 14.40 2.68
N ALA A 36 -19.30 13.83 1.96
CA ALA A 36 -19.97 14.54 0.89
C ALA A 36 -20.79 15.74 1.39
N ASP A 37 -21.52 15.57 2.50
CA ASP A 37 -22.24 16.65 3.17
C ASP A 37 -21.27 17.77 3.59
N ALA A 38 -20.11 17.40 4.14
CA ALA A 38 -19.08 18.35 4.54
C ALA A 38 -18.52 19.15 3.35
N PHE A 39 -18.29 18.51 2.20
CA PHE A 39 -17.81 19.19 0.99
C PHE A 39 -18.81 20.18 0.42
N GLU A 40 -20.11 19.90 0.52
CA GLU A 40 -21.17 20.83 0.09
C GLU A 40 -21.33 22.02 1.04
N LEU A 41 -20.92 21.86 2.31
CA LEU A 41 -20.86 22.95 3.29
C LEU A 41 -19.62 23.84 3.16
N ALA A 42 -18.57 23.37 2.49
CA ALA A 42 -17.28 24.07 2.38
C ALA A 42 -17.41 25.41 1.63
N ARG A 43 -16.69 26.44 2.08
CA ARG A 43 -16.73 27.78 1.46
C ARG A 43 -15.35 28.36 1.16
N GLU A 44 -14.31 27.91 1.86
CA GLU A 44 -12.98 28.50 1.77
C GLU A 44 -11.90 27.44 1.53
N SER A 45 -11.91 26.31 2.24
CA SER A 45 -10.91 25.27 2.07
C SER A 45 -11.45 23.85 2.20
N ILE A 46 -10.95 22.96 1.34
CA ILE A 46 -10.98 21.51 1.53
C ILE A 46 -9.54 21.02 1.37
N VAL A 47 -9.04 20.27 2.34
CA VAL A 47 -7.76 19.55 2.23
C VAL A 47 -8.02 18.07 2.44
N ILE A 48 -7.57 17.23 1.51
CA ILE A 48 -7.67 15.78 1.56
C ILE A 48 -6.25 15.21 1.52
N ILE A 49 -5.88 14.43 2.52
CA ILE A 49 -4.64 13.67 2.59
C ILE A 49 -5.04 12.20 2.67
N GLY A 50 -4.55 11.37 1.77
CA GLY A 50 -4.89 9.94 1.77
C GLY A 50 -3.79 9.08 1.19
N TRP A 51 -3.67 7.87 1.71
CA TRP A 51 -2.75 6.86 1.17
C TRP A 51 -3.17 6.49 -0.26
N ASP A 52 -4.47 6.37 -0.52
CA ASP A 52 -5.06 6.20 -1.85
C ASP A 52 -6.32 7.07 -2.00
N ILE A 53 -6.54 7.60 -3.21
CA ILE A 53 -7.74 8.36 -3.55
C ILE A 53 -8.19 7.97 -4.95
N HIS A 54 -9.48 7.68 -5.10
CA HIS A 54 -10.02 7.27 -6.38
C HIS A 54 -11.10 8.24 -6.88
N SER A 55 -10.81 8.90 -8.00
CA SER A 55 -11.61 10.01 -8.55
C SER A 55 -13.06 9.65 -8.87
N ARG A 56 -13.32 8.40 -9.29
CA ARG A 56 -14.67 7.93 -9.69
C ARG A 56 -15.45 7.18 -8.60
N VAL A 57 -15.00 7.23 -7.35
CA VAL A 57 -15.78 6.61 -6.25
C VAL A 57 -17.05 7.41 -6.04
N ARG A 58 -18.19 6.72 -6.04
CA ARG A 58 -19.50 7.30 -5.70
C ARG A 58 -19.59 7.53 -4.21
N MET A 59 -19.92 8.75 -3.81
CA MET A 59 -19.95 9.15 -2.39
C MET A 59 -21.26 8.70 -1.72
N ARG A 60 -22.43 9.04 -2.28
CA ARG A 60 -23.75 8.68 -1.71
C ARG A 60 -24.41 7.53 -2.46
N ARG A 61 -23.92 6.30 -2.27
CA ARG A 61 -24.40 5.14 -3.06
C ARG A 61 -25.82 4.68 -2.74
N ARG A 62 -26.43 5.24 -1.68
CA ARG A 62 -27.84 5.05 -1.34
C ARG A 62 -28.77 5.90 -2.23
N ASP A 63 -28.20 6.87 -2.96
CA ASP A 63 -28.94 7.79 -3.84
C ASP A 63 -28.86 7.37 -5.32
N ASP A 64 -29.96 7.57 -6.05
CA ASP A 64 -30.05 7.22 -7.48
C ASP A 64 -29.11 8.07 -8.37
N ASP A 65 -28.82 9.31 -7.97
CA ASP A 65 -28.00 10.30 -8.71
C ASP A 65 -26.64 10.56 -8.05
N ALA A 66 -26.07 9.52 -7.42
CA ALA A 66 -24.80 9.59 -6.69
C ALA A 66 -23.65 10.14 -7.53
N ARG A 67 -23.17 11.34 -7.17
CA ARG A 67 -21.96 11.94 -7.73
C ARG A 67 -20.71 11.16 -7.32
N ASP A 68 -19.77 11.05 -8.25
CA ASP A 68 -18.42 10.61 -7.90
C ASP A 68 -17.61 11.73 -7.21
N LEU A 69 -16.52 11.36 -6.53
CA LEU A 69 -15.66 12.27 -5.79
C LEU A 69 -15.22 13.48 -6.63
N LEU A 70 -14.75 13.23 -7.86
CA LEU A 70 -14.26 14.28 -8.74
C LEU A 70 -15.41 15.19 -9.22
N GLN A 71 -16.58 14.64 -9.53
CA GLN A 71 -17.77 15.43 -9.84
C GLN A 71 -18.16 16.31 -8.67
N LEU A 72 -18.25 15.75 -7.47
CA LEU A 72 -18.62 16.48 -6.26
C LEU A 72 -17.66 17.64 -5.98
N ILE A 73 -16.35 17.37 -5.94
CA ILE A 73 -15.32 18.39 -5.72
C ILE A 73 -15.40 19.50 -6.77
N ASN A 74 -15.54 19.13 -8.05
CA ASN A 74 -15.58 20.09 -9.13
C ASN A 74 -16.85 20.94 -9.11
N ASP A 75 -17.98 20.37 -8.72
CA ASP A 75 -19.24 21.10 -8.59
C ASP A 75 -19.14 22.10 -7.45
N CYS A 76 -18.68 21.68 -6.26
CA CYS A 76 -18.45 22.59 -5.12
C CYS A 76 -17.48 23.73 -5.50
N ALA A 77 -16.37 23.40 -6.17
CA ALA A 77 -15.37 24.38 -6.59
C ALA A 77 -15.90 25.38 -7.64
N ARG A 78 -16.85 24.96 -8.50
CA ARG A 78 -17.51 25.87 -9.47
C ARG A 78 -18.57 26.74 -8.80
N GLU A 79 -19.32 26.18 -7.85
CA GLU A 79 -20.33 26.91 -7.08
C GLU A 79 -19.71 27.96 -6.16
N HIS A 80 -18.51 27.70 -5.65
CA HIS A 80 -17.76 28.58 -4.75
C HIS A 80 -16.37 28.91 -5.32
N PRO A 81 -16.21 29.98 -6.12
CA PRO A 81 -14.91 30.34 -6.71
C PRO A 81 -13.79 30.65 -5.70
N GLU A 82 -14.17 31.02 -4.47
CA GLU A 82 -13.23 31.26 -3.37
C GLU A 82 -12.76 29.96 -2.69
N LEU A 83 -13.51 28.87 -2.81
CA LEU A 83 -13.16 27.56 -2.24
C LEU A 83 -11.88 27.03 -2.89
N LYS A 84 -10.86 26.72 -2.10
CA LYS A 84 -9.66 26.01 -2.56
C LYS A 84 -9.70 24.56 -2.13
N VAL A 85 -9.72 23.65 -3.11
CA VAL A 85 -9.67 22.21 -2.85
C VAL A 85 -8.28 21.69 -3.12
N ARG A 86 -7.69 21.00 -2.16
CA ARG A 86 -6.33 20.46 -2.23
C ARG A 86 -6.33 18.99 -1.88
N VAL A 87 -5.77 18.18 -2.77
CA VAL A 87 -5.76 16.72 -2.67
C VAL A 87 -4.31 16.23 -2.73
N LEU A 88 -3.81 15.68 -1.63
CA LEU A 88 -2.46 15.13 -1.50
C LEU A 88 -2.53 13.61 -1.36
N VAL A 89 -1.92 12.90 -2.32
CA VAL A 89 -1.90 11.43 -2.37
C VAL A 89 -0.48 10.93 -2.41
N TRP A 90 -0.22 9.72 -1.96
CA TRP A 90 1.12 9.14 -1.96
C TRP A 90 1.63 8.96 -3.39
N GLU A 91 2.90 9.23 -3.68
CA GLU A 91 3.52 8.71 -4.90
C GLU A 91 3.84 7.22 -4.74
N GLU A 92 3.38 6.44 -5.69
CA GLU A 92 3.36 4.97 -5.65
C GLU A 92 4.74 4.32 -5.75
N ASP A 93 4.94 3.27 -4.95
CA ASP A 93 5.87 2.19 -5.31
C ASP A 93 5.22 1.31 -6.42
N ILE A 94 6.02 0.87 -7.40
CA ILE A 94 5.58 0.07 -8.57
C ILE A 94 4.70 -1.14 -8.20
N ILE A 95 4.90 -1.70 -7.01
CA ILE A 95 4.20 -2.88 -6.51
C ILE A 95 2.68 -2.61 -6.39
N TYR A 96 2.28 -1.39 -5.99
CA TYR A 96 0.87 -1.04 -5.76
C TYR A 96 0.16 -0.45 -7.00
N SER A 97 0.89 -0.25 -8.11
CA SER A 97 0.36 0.40 -9.32
C SER A 97 -0.78 -0.34 -10.01
N PHE A 98 -0.97 -1.64 -9.74
CA PHE A 98 -2.06 -2.45 -10.30
C PHE A 98 -3.38 -2.36 -9.53
N GLU A 99 -3.35 -1.91 -8.28
CA GLU A 99 -4.52 -1.82 -7.41
C GLU A 99 -5.14 -0.41 -7.38
N ARG A 100 -4.37 0.58 -7.84
CA ARG A 100 -4.72 2.00 -7.82
C ARG A 100 -5.13 2.53 -9.19
N GLU A 101 -5.67 3.75 -9.23
CA GLU A 101 -6.04 4.38 -10.49
C GLU A 101 -4.80 4.92 -11.23
N MET A 102 -4.32 4.14 -12.20
CA MET A 102 -3.14 4.41 -13.03
C MET A 102 -3.10 5.79 -13.73
N MET A 103 -4.24 6.50 -13.82
CA MET A 103 -4.37 7.81 -14.48
C MET A 103 -4.93 8.92 -13.57
N GLN A 104 -4.81 8.79 -12.25
CA GLN A 104 -5.31 9.77 -11.25
C GLN A 104 -4.91 11.20 -11.63
N ARG A 105 -3.60 11.44 -11.77
CA ARG A 105 -3.06 12.77 -12.10
C ARG A 105 -3.65 13.35 -13.38
N LEU A 106 -3.75 12.57 -14.46
CA LEU A 106 -4.27 13.10 -15.72
C LEU A 106 -5.76 13.48 -15.62
N ARG A 107 -6.56 12.75 -14.85
CA ARG A 107 -8.01 13.01 -14.72
C ARG A 107 -8.32 14.25 -13.91
N PHE A 108 -7.67 14.41 -12.74
CA PHE A 108 -7.82 15.61 -11.93
C PHE A 108 -7.37 16.84 -12.73
N TRP A 109 -6.19 16.80 -13.34
CA TRP A 109 -5.64 17.93 -14.09
C TRP A 109 -6.41 18.31 -15.37
N GLN A 110 -7.10 17.37 -16.03
CA GLN A 110 -7.85 17.67 -17.27
C GLN A 110 -9.26 18.21 -17.03
N LYS A 111 -9.87 17.89 -15.89
CA LYS A 111 -11.31 18.12 -15.66
C LYS A 111 -11.61 19.07 -14.52
N ALA A 112 -10.64 19.33 -13.64
CA ALA A 112 -10.86 20.12 -12.46
C ALA A 112 -10.79 21.64 -12.75
N PRO A 113 -11.60 22.46 -12.07
CA PRO A 113 -11.47 23.92 -12.05
C PRO A 113 -10.11 24.39 -11.54
N ASP A 114 -9.75 25.65 -11.83
CA ASP A 114 -8.47 26.26 -11.45
C ASP A 114 -8.24 26.35 -9.92
N ASN A 115 -9.31 26.23 -9.13
CA ASN A 115 -9.28 26.22 -7.66
C ASN A 115 -9.29 24.82 -7.04
N VAL A 116 -9.01 23.78 -7.84
CA VAL A 116 -8.81 22.40 -7.40
C VAL A 116 -7.40 21.95 -7.75
N GLU A 117 -6.63 21.60 -6.74
CA GLU A 117 -5.24 21.19 -6.87
C GLU A 117 -5.05 19.74 -6.42
N PHE A 118 -4.35 18.97 -7.25
CA PHE A 118 -4.05 17.57 -7.00
C PHE A 118 -2.55 17.33 -7.11
N ALA A 119 -1.97 16.81 -6.04
CA ALA A 119 -0.54 16.60 -5.89
C ALA A 119 -0.22 15.19 -5.37
N HIS A 120 0.96 14.69 -5.73
CA HIS A 120 1.52 13.49 -5.13
C HIS A 120 2.64 13.84 -4.15
N ASP A 121 2.68 13.17 -3.01
CA ASP A 121 3.80 13.19 -2.08
C ASP A 121 4.89 12.23 -2.58
N GLU A 122 5.91 12.80 -3.23
CA GLU A 122 7.08 12.09 -3.76
C GLU A 122 8.24 12.00 -2.73
N THR A 123 8.02 12.45 -1.49
CA THR A 123 9.08 12.57 -0.47
C THR A 123 9.39 11.27 0.26
N ALA A 124 8.41 10.36 0.34
CA ALA A 124 8.54 9.07 1.01
C ALA A 124 9.62 8.19 0.36
N PRO A 125 10.61 7.70 1.13
CA PRO A 125 11.57 6.71 0.63
C PRO A 125 10.92 5.40 0.18
N MET A 126 11.62 4.66 -0.68
CA MET A 126 11.16 3.34 -1.14
C MET A 126 10.90 2.39 0.04
N GLY A 127 9.73 1.74 0.04
CA GLY A 127 9.30 0.83 1.09
C GLY A 127 8.60 1.50 2.28
N THR A 128 8.55 2.83 2.35
CA THR A 128 7.73 3.59 3.33
C THR A 128 6.51 4.19 2.64
N SER A 129 5.53 4.66 3.41
CA SER A 129 4.38 5.38 2.88
C SER A 129 3.95 6.53 3.79
N HIS A 130 3.21 7.49 3.22
CA HIS A 130 2.34 8.30 4.04
C HIS A 130 0.99 7.57 4.20
N HIS A 131 0.63 7.20 5.42
CA HIS A 131 -0.52 6.32 5.66
C HIS A 131 -1.68 7.05 6.35
N GLN A 132 -1.58 8.37 6.49
CA GLN A 132 -2.61 9.26 7.02
C GLN A 132 -3.83 9.34 6.08
N LYS A 133 -5.03 9.24 6.67
CA LYS A 133 -6.28 9.60 6.00
C LYS A 133 -6.93 10.75 6.77
N ILE A 134 -6.79 11.96 6.21
CA ILE A 134 -7.24 13.21 6.84
C ILE A 134 -8.08 13.99 5.83
N VAL A 135 -9.23 14.47 6.27
CA VAL A 135 -10.02 15.47 5.53
C VAL A 135 -10.24 16.67 6.43
N THR A 136 -10.02 17.89 5.95
CA THR A 136 -10.36 19.10 6.69
C THR A 136 -11.17 20.06 5.83
N VAL A 137 -12.19 20.69 6.43
CA VAL A 137 -13.08 21.64 5.77
C VAL A 137 -13.10 22.96 6.54
N ASP A 138 -12.80 24.05 5.83
CA ASP A 138 -12.80 25.44 6.33
C ASP A 138 -12.05 25.63 7.67
N ASP A 139 -10.99 24.86 7.93
CA ASP A 139 -10.27 24.80 9.22
C ASP A 139 -11.18 24.55 10.46
N SER A 140 -12.40 24.07 10.24
CA SER A 140 -13.48 24.06 11.23
C SER A 140 -14.03 22.66 11.49
N LEU A 141 -13.85 21.74 10.55
CA LEU A 141 -14.25 20.35 10.64
C LEU A 141 -13.09 19.48 10.16
N ALA A 142 -12.84 18.38 10.86
CA ALA A 142 -11.78 17.43 10.53
C ALA A 142 -12.31 16.00 10.58
N PHE A 143 -11.72 15.15 9.75
CA PHE A 143 -11.89 13.72 9.72
C PHE A 143 -10.53 13.05 9.88
N VAL A 144 -10.42 12.09 10.79
CA VAL A 144 -9.21 11.28 11.04
C VAL A 144 -9.61 9.82 11.29
N GLY A 145 -8.95 8.85 10.64
CA GLY A 145 -9.29 7.44 10.79
C GLY A 145 -8.65 6.50 9.76
N GLY A 146 -9.24 5.32 9.59
CA GLY A 146 -8.70 4.24 8.75
C GLY A 146 -9.11 4.29 7.28
N ILE A 147 -10.20 5.01 6.97
CA ILE A 147 -10.86 4.95 5.65
C ILE A 147 -10.22 5.90 4.62
N ASP A 148 -9.71 5.36 3.51
CA ASP A 148 -9.36 6.10 2.31
C ASP A 148 -10.61 6.39 1.44
N ILE A 149 -10.64 7.54 0.75
CA ILE A 149 -11.66 7.84 -0.28
C ILE A 149 -11.31 7.10 -1.58
N ALA A 150 -11.32 5.77 -1.52
CA ALA A 150 -10.82 4.87 -2.54
C ALA A 150 -11.82 3.75 -2.92
N GLN A 151 -11.49 2.99 -3.97
CA GLN A 151 -12.32 1.83 -4.34
C GLN A 151 -12.25 0.74 -3.27
N ARG A 152 -13.26 -0.14 -3.23
CA ARG A 152 -13.30 -1.31 -2.34
C ARG A 152 -13.30 -0.99 -0.83
N ARG A 153 -13.70 0.23 -0.45
CA ARG A 153 -13.84 0.65 0.96
C ARG A 153 -15.30 0.75 1.39
N TRP A 154 -16.21 1.10 0.48
CA TRP A 154 -17.64 1.31 0.78
C TRP A 154 -18.34 0.00 1.16
N ASP A 155 -19.02 -0.01 2.30
CA ASP A 155 -19.89 -1.07 2.83
C ASP A 155 -20.82 -0.49 3.90
N THR A 156 -21.85 -1.22 4.30
CA THR A 156 -22.75 -0.82 5.40
C THR A 156 -22.53 -1.72 6.63
N ALA A 157 -23.01 -1.30 7.80
CA ALA A 157 -22.93 -2.08 9.04
C ALA A 157 -23.53 -3.49 8.93
N GLU A 158 -24.47 -3.71 8.00
CA GLU A 158 -25.02 -5.05 7.78
C GLU A 158 -24.09 -5.97 6.99
N HIS A 159 -23.00 -5.49 6.40
CA HIS A 159 -22.01 -6.31 5.69
C HIS A 159 -22.60 -7.37 4.74
N ARG A 160 -23.78 -7.10 4.13
CA ARG A 160 -24.53 -8.10 3.35
C ARG A 160 -23.59 -8.80 2.37
N VAL A 161 -23.68 -10.12 2.30
CA VAL A 161 -22.85 -10.94 1.39
C VAL A 161 -23.02 -10.44 -0.04
N HIS A 162 -24.27 -10.18 -0.43
CA HIS A 162 -24.64 -9.65 -1.74
C HIS A 162 -25.24 -8.24 -1.59
N ASP A 163 -24.41 -7.21 -1.80
CA ASP A 163 -24.88 -5.82 -1.89
C ASP A 163 -24.60 -5.25 -3.29
N GLU A 164 -25.65 -4.95 -4.05
CA GLU A 164 -25.54 -4.39 -5.40
C GLU A 164 -24.84 -3.02 -5.44
N ARG A 165 -24.82 -2.28 -4.32
CA ARG A 165 -24.15 -0.99 -4.18
C ARG A 165 -22.64 -1.14 -3.96
N ARG A 166 -22.20 -2.32 -3.52
CA ARG A 166 -20.79 -2.65 -3.26
C ARG A 166 -20.06 -3.04 -4.54
N GLN A 167 -19.95 -2.07 -5.44
CA GLN A 167 -19.29 -2.21 -6.74
C GLN A 167 -18.22 -1.12 -6.97
N THR A 168 -17.18 -1.47 -7.72
CA THR A 168 -16.22 -0.52 -8.26
C THR A 168 -16.83 0.31 -9.40
N PRO A 169 -16.22 1.43 -9.81
CA PRO A 169 -16.68 2.21 -10.97
C PRO A 169 -16.73 1.42 -12.29
N ASN A 170 -16.06 0.27 -12.34
CA ASN A 170 -16.08 -0.65 -13.49
C ASN A 170 -17.10 -1.80 -13.30
N ARG A 171 -18.02 -1.69 -12.33
CA ARG A 171 -19.07 -2.68 -11.99
C ARG A 171 -18.55 -4.05 -11.54
N LEU A 172 -17.34 -4.07 -10.97
CA LEU A 172 -16.84 -5.26 -10.27
C LEU A 172 -17.28 -5.20 -8.82
N SER A 173 -18.01 -6.22 -8.36
CA SER A 173 -18.34 -6.39 -6.95
C SER A 173 -17.10 -6.74 -6.12
N PHE A 174 -17.15 -6.47 -4.82
CA PHE A 174 -16.10 -6.85 -3.86
C PHE A 174 -16.72 -7.36 -2.56
N ASP A 175 -15.92 -8.05 -1.75
CA ASP A 175 -16.34 -8.68 -0.50
C ASP A 175 -16.59 -7.63 0.61
N PRO A 176 -17.30 -7.99 1.69
CA PRO A 176 -17.59 -7.07 2.79
C PRO A 176 -16.33 -6.48 3.44
N PHE A 177 -16.45 -5.25 3.92
CA PHE A 177 -15.35 -4.43 4.41
C PHE A 177 -15.77 -3.65 5.65
N HIS A 178 -14.99 -3.74 6.73
CA HIS A 178 -15.24 -3.06 7.99
C HIS A 178 -14.10 -2.13 8.35
N ASP A 179 -14.43 -0.89 8.72
CA ASP A 179 -13.48 0.14 9.13
C ASP A 179 -14.23 1.26 9.86
N ALA A 180 -13.48 2.14 10.54
CA ALA A 180 -14.04 3.29 11.24
C ALA A 180 -13.23 4.57 10.98
N HIS A 181 -13.91 5.71 11.16
CA HIS A 181 -13.34 7.04 11.05
C HIS A 181 -13.96 7.95 12.10
N THR A 182 -13.33 9.07 12.41
CA THR A 182 -13.89 10.09 13.31
C THR A 182 -14.17 11.38 12.57
N VAL A 183 -15.21 12.11 12.97
CA VAL A 183 -15.48 13.47 12.53
C VAL A 183 -15.66 14.37 13.75
N PHE A 184 -15.03 15.53 13.73
CA PHE A 184 -15.10 16.47 14.85
C PHE A 184 -14.88 17.91 14.39
N ASN A 185 -15.39 18.85 15.17
CA ASN A 185 -15.23 20.29 14.94
C ASN A 185 -14.59 20.99 16.15
N GLY A 186 -14.45 22.32 16.10
CA GLY A 186 -13.89 23.11 17.19
C GLY A 186 -12.37 23.24 17.08
N ASP A 187 -11.70 23.45 18.22
CA ASP A 187 -10.26 23.71 18.23
C ASP A 187 -9.45 22.46 17.86
N ALA A 188 -9.94 21.26 18.18
CA ALA A 188 -9.35 20.01 17.71
C ALA A 188 -9.27 19.94 16.18
N ALA A 189 -10.34 20.30 15.47
CA ALA A 189 -10.36 20.31 14.01
C ALA A 189 -9.36 21.32 13.42
N ARG A 190 -9.19 22.46 14.10
CA ARG A 190 -8.20 23.48 13.74
C ARG A 190 -6.77 22.96 13.89
N GLU A 191 -6.48 22.20 14.94
CA GLU A 191 -5.17 21.58 15.13
C GLU A 191 -4.87 20.54 14.03
N VAL A 192 -5.84 19.73 13.65
CA VAL A 192 -5.70 18.81 12.50
C VAL A 192 -5.55 19.57 11.19
N ALA A 193 -6.26 20.68 10.98
CA ALA A 193 -6.09 21.52 9.80
C ALA A 193 -4.68 22.13 9.72
N LYS A 194 -4.12 22.60 10.84
CA LYS A 194 -2.71 23.03 10.91
C LYS A 194 -1.77 21.90 10.51
N PHE A 195 -2.02 20.69 11.01
CA PHE A 195 -1.22 19.52 10.66
C PHE A 195 -1.33 19.16 9.17
N ALA A 196 -2.54 19.20 8.60
CA ALA A 196 -2.76 18.97 7.17
C ALA A 196 -2.03 19.98 6.30
N ARG A 197 -2.03 21.27 6.68
CA ARG A 197 -1.23 22.31 6.00
C ARG A 197 0.26 22.09 6.14
N TRP A 198 0.73 21.70 7.32
CA TRP A 198 2.12 21.35 7.53
C TRP A 198 2.54 20.19 6.63
N ARG A 199 1.70 19.14 6.49
CA ARG A 199 1.96 18.03 5.57
C ARG A 199 2.02 18.48 4.11
N TRP A 200 1.09 19.34 3.67
CA TRP A 200 1.11 19.93 2.32
C TRP A 200 2.42 20.68 2.06
N GLN A 201 2.79 21.56 2.98
CA GLN A 201 4.05 22.32 2.89
C GLN A 201 5.25 21.40 2.86
N HIS A 202 5.27 20.33 3.66
CA HIS A 202 6.39 19.40 3.66
C HIS A 202 6.51 18.62 2.35
N ALA A 203 5.39 18.22 1.75
CA ALA A 203 5.38 17.46 0.51
C ALA A 203 5.76 18.32 -0.71
N LEU A 204 5.34 19.59 -0.76
CA LEU A 204 5.42 20.42 -1.97
C LEU A 204 6.27 21.70 -1.82
N ASP A 205 6.83 21.98 -0.64
CA ASP A 205 7.51 23.24 -0.29
C ASP A 205 6.62 24.49 -0.52
N GLU A 206 5.30 24.32 -0.37
CA GLU A 206 4.30 25.36 -0.58
C GLU A 206 3.52 25.64 0.71
N GLN A 207 3.54 26.89 1.17
CA GLN A 207 2.70 27.31 2.28
C GLN A 207 1.29 27.62 1.81
N ILE A 208 0.32 26.98 2.44
CA ILE A 208 -1.10 27.25 2.19
C ILE A 208 -1.68 28.07 3.34
N GLU A 209 -2.46 29.09 3.00
CA GLU A 209 -3.08 29.99 3.98
C GLU A 209 -4.11 29.25 4.84
N ALA A 210 -4.24 29.65 6.10
CA ALA A 210 -5.28 29.15 6.99
C ALA A 210 -6.64 29.75 6.58
N ALA A 211 -7.68 28.92 6.54
CA ALA A 211 -9.03 29.40 6.32
C ALA A 211 -9.56 30.16 7.54
N GLN A 212 -10.56 31.03 7.33
CA GLN A 212 -11.30 31.63 8.42
C GLN A 212 -12.24 30.60 9.05
N PRO A 213 -12.06 30.26 10.33
CA PRO A 213 -12.89 29.27 10.99
C PRO A 213 -14.34 29.71 11.06
N ARG A 214 -15.24 28.80 10.73
CA ARG A 214 -16.69 28.96 10.77
C ARG A 214 -17.26 28.21 11.97
N GLN A 215 -17.99 28.92 12.82
CA GLN A 215 -18.61 28.31 13.99
C GLN A 215 -19.79 27.43 13.60
N GLY A 216 -19.95 26.31 14.33
CA GLY A 216 -21.09 25.41 14.20
C GLY A 216 -21.14 24.61 12.89
N LEU A 217 -20.04 24.54 12.13
CA LEU A 217 -19.98 23.69 10.94
C LEU A 217 -20.07 22.22 11.38
N TRP A 218 -21.12 21.55 10.92
CA TRP A 218 -21.41 20.15 11.22
C TRP A 218 -22.20 19.54 10.04
N PRO A 219 -21.77 18.38 9.52
CA PRO A 219 -22.35 17.78 8.31
C PRO A 219 -23.72 17.13 8.55
N GLY A 220 -24.68 17.44 7.68
CA GLY A 220 -25.99 16.79 7.63
C GLY A 220 -26.79 16.85 8.93
N ASP A 221 -27.55 15.78 9.18
CA ASP A 221 -28.29 15.55 10.43
C ASP A 221 -27.56 14.55 11.35
N LEU A 222 -26.23 14.45 11.24
CA LEU A 222 -25.43 13.55 12.06
C LEU A 222 -25.58 13.91 13.55
N GLU A 223 -26.08 12.99 14.37
CA GLU A 223 -26.10 13.16 15.82
C GLU A 223 -24.69 12.96 16.37
N PRO A 224 -24.14 13.91 17.15
CA PRO A 224 -22.81 13.75 17.73
C PRO A 224 -22.82 12.69 18.83
N ASP A 225 -21.82 11.80 18.82
CA ASP A 225 -21.63 10.85 19.93
C ASP A 225 -21.13 11.55 21.19
N PHE A 226 -20.37 12.64 21.02
CA PHE A 226 -19.75 13.42 22.09
C PHE A 226 -19.94 14.92 21.85
N GLU A 227 -20.18 15.66 22.93
CA GLU A 227 -20.25 17.13 22.92
C GLU A 227 -19.31 17.71 23.98
N ASP A 228 -18.62 18.79 23.63
CA ASP A 228 -17.70 19.53 24.50
C ASP A 228 -16.67 18.65 25.23
N VAL A 229 -15.97 17.81 24.47
CA VAL A 229 -14.94 16.88 24.96
C VAL A 229 -13.53 17.30 24.59
N GLU A 230 -12.56 17.03 25.45
CA GLU A 230 -11.13 17.18 25.13
C GLU A 230 -10.62 15.94 24.39
N VAL A 231 -10.00 16.14 23.24
CA VAL A 231 -9.48 15.05 22.39
C VAL A 231 -7.99 15.23 22.16
N GLY A 232 -7.26 14.12 22.11
CA GLY A 232 -5.86 14.04 21.73
C GLY A 232 -5.68 13.75 20.26
N ILE A 233 -4.66 14.35 19.66
CA ILE A 233 -4.18 13.98 18.32
C ILE A 233 -2.80 13.31 18.50
N ALA A 234 -2.68 12.05 18.12
CA ALA A 234 -1.43 11.29 18.20
C ALA A 234 -0.89 11.00 16.80
N ARG A 235 0.44 11.00 16.64
CA ARG A 235 1.08 10.83 15.32
C ARG A 235 2.23 9.83 15.38
N THR A 236 2.48 9.21 14.23
CA THR A 236 3.79 8.65 13.91
C THR A 236 4.38 9.54 12.82
N LEU A 237 5.52 10.17 13.09
CA LEU A 237 6.29 10.91 12.08
C LEU A 237 7.70 10.31 12.01
N PRO A 238 8.02 9.56 10.95
CA PRO A 238 9.30 8.89 10.82
C PRO A 238 10.45 9.88 10.55
N GLU A 239 11.69 9.48 10.83
CA GLU A 239 12.90 10.31 10.65
C GLU A 239 13.12 10.82 9.21
N TRP A 240 12.57 10.13 8.20
CA TRP A 240 12.65 10.62 6.83
C TRP A 240 11.77 11.86 6.57
N LEU A 241 10.78 12.09 7.43
CA LEU A 241 9.83 13.19 7.34
C LEU A 241 10.16 14.33 8.32
N VAL A 242 10.79 14.03 9.45
CA VAL A 242 11.11 15.01 10.51
C VAL A 242 12.50 14.77 11.07
N GLU A 243 13.15 15.82 11.57
CA GLU A 243 14.52 15.72 12.14
C GLU A 243 14.59 14.80 13.37
N GLU A 244 13.57 14.88 14.24
CA GLU A 244 13.40 14.01 15.40
C GLU A 244 12.15 13.16 15.18
N GLU A 245 12.30 11.83 15.16
CA GLU A 245 11.17 10.92 14.97
C GLU A 245 10.12 11.11 16.07
N VAL A 246 8.84 11.01 15.68
CA VAL A 246 7.70 11.11 16.58
C VAL A 246 7.04 9.74 16.65
N ARG A 247 6.96 9.16 17.85
CA ARG A 247 6.36 7.85 18.14
C ARG A 247 5.27 7.95 19.20
N GLU A 248 4.44 9.00 19.11
CA GLU A 248 3.37 9.29 20.08
C GLU A 248 2.37 8.12 20.14
N ILE A 249 1.96 7.59 18.97
CA ILE A 249 1.00 6.47 18.88
C ILE A 249 1.53 5.19 19.55
N GLU A 250 2.82 4.88 19.38
CA GLU A 250 3.44 3.73 20.03
C GLU A 250 3.45 3.88 21.55
N ALA A 251 3.81 5.06 22.04
CA ALA A 251 3.76 5.37 23.47
C ALA A 251 2.33 5.29 24.01
N LEU A 252 1.35 5.79 23.24
CA LEU A 252 -0.06 5.78 23.61
C LEU A 252 -0.61 4.37 23.77
N PHE A 253 -0.34 3.47 22.82
CA PHE A 253 -0.77 2.07 22.94
C PHE A 253 -0.19 1.42 24.20
N LEU A 254 1.11 1.60 24.45
CA LEU A 254 1.78 1.00 25.61
C LEU A 254 1.27 1.56 26.95
N ASP A 255 1.08 2.88 27.03
CA ASP A 255 0.52 3.53 28.22
C ASP A 255 -0.94 3.10 28.45
N SER A 256 -1.72 2.97 27.38
CA SER A 256 -3.11 2.52 27.44
C SER A 256 -3.19 1.07 27.93
N PHE A 257 -2.36 0.18 27.41
CA PHE A 257 -2.31 -1.22 27.88
C PHE A 257 -1.84 -1.32 29.33
N ALA A 258 -0.84 -0.54 29.73
CA ALA A 258 -0.36 -0.52 31.10
C ALA A 258 -1.40 0.02 32.10
N ALA A 259 -2.28 0.91 31.64
CA ALA A 259 -3.34 1.50 32.45
C ALA A 259 -4.63 0.66 32.51
N ALA A 260 -4.79 -0.32 31.62
CA ALA A 260 -5.98 -1.15 31.49
C ALA A 260 -6.22 -2.03 32.73
N GLN A 261 -7.43 -2.04 33.27
CA GLN A 261 -7.81 -2.80 34.47
C GLN A 261 -8.84 -3.88 34.19
N ASP A 262 -9.84 -3.57 33.36
CA ASP A 262 -11.00 -4.43 33.14
C ASP A 262 -10.95 -5.08 31.75
N GLN A 263 -10.73 -4.30 30.70
CA GLN A 263 -10.80 -4.80 29.33
C GLN A 263 -10.03 -3.94 28.31
N ILE A 264 -9.51 -4.62 27.29
CA ILE A 264 -8.91 -4.06 26.09
C ILE A 264 -9.65 -4.64 24.88
N TYR A 265 -10.36 -3.78 24.14
CA TYR A 265 -11.04 -4.13 22.89
C TYR A 265 -10.26 -3.53 21.72
N LEU A 266 -9.83 -4.36 20.78
CA LEU A 266 -9.02 -3.97 19.63
C LEU A 266 -9.68 -4.44 18.33
N GLU A 267 -9.70 -3.57 17.33
CA GLU A 267 -9.91 -3.95 15.94
C GLU A 267 -8.70 -3.49 15.13
N SER A 268 -8.02 -4.40 14.44
CA SER A 268 -6.83 -4.03 13.66
C SER A 268 -6.67 -4.87 12.40
N GLN A 269 -6.27 -4.23 11.31
CA GLN A 269 -5.91 -4.91 10.06
C GLN A 269 -4.71 -5.86 10.24
N TYR A 270 -3.71 -5.43 11.03
CA TYR A 270 -2.48 -6.20 11.24
C TYR A 270 -2.14 -6.27 12.72
N LEU A 271 -1.59 -7.42 13.12
CA LEU A 271 -0.98 -7.66 14.42
C LEU A 271 0.40 -8.25 14.18
N SER A 272 1.44 -7.44 14.20
CA SER A 272 2.82 -7.89 13.92
C SER A 272 3.88 -7.26 14.83
N SER A 273 3.54 -6.21 15.59
CA SER A 273 4.49 -5.58 16.51
C SER A 273 4.74 -6.45 17.75
N SER A 274 5.98 -6.91 17.91
CA SER A 274 6.43 -7.62 19.11
C SER A 274 6.32 -6.75 20.36
N LYS A 275 6.62 -5.45 20.25
CA LYS A 275 6.57 -4.52 21.38
C LYS A 275 5.16 -4.37 21.95
N LEU A 276 4.16 -4.21 21.07
CA LEU A 276 2.76 -4.13 21.50
C LEU A 276 2.24 -5.50 21.99
N THR A 277 2.63 -6.58 21.32
CA THR A 277 2.32 -7.95 21.74
C THR A 277 2.84 -8.24 23.15
N ASP A 278 4.08 -7.87 23.47
CA ASP A 278 4.66 -8.02 24.79
C ASP A 278 3.95 -7.15 25.85
N GLY A 279 3.47 -5.97 25.45
CA GLY A 279 2.64 -5.10 26.30
C GLY A 279 1.35 -5.80 26.73
N LEU A 280 0.62 -6.37 25.77
CA LEU A 280 -0.61 -7.14 26.01
C LEU A 280 -0.33 -8.43 26.79
N ALA A 281 0.71 -9.18 26.43
CA ALA A 281 1.09 -10.42 27.11
C ALA A 281 1.37 -10.22 28.60
N ARG A 282 2.07 -9.12 28.97
CA ARG A 282 2.29 -8.78 30.39
C ARG A 282 0.98 -8.57 31.15
N ARG A 283 -0.02 -7.97 30.52
CA ARG A 283 -1.35 -7.77 31.14
C ARG A 283 -2.08 -9.10 31.31
N LEU A 284 -1.95 -10.03 30.37
CA LEU A 284 -2.56 -11.37 30.46
C LEU A 284 -1.91 -12.25 31.54
N GLU A 285 -0.61 -12.07 31.81
CA GLU A 285 0.15 -12.80 32.84
C GLU A 285 -0.23 -12.41 34.29
N GLU A 286 -0.96 -11.31 34.48
CA GLU A 286 -1.33 -10.83 35.81
C GLU A 286 -2.61 -11.49 36.33
N GLU A 287 -2.65 -11.88 37.62
CA GLU A 287 -3.81 -12.56 38.22
C GLU A 287 -5.12 -11.77 38.00
N ASP A 288 -5.11 -10.46 38.27
CA ASP A 288 -6.25 -9.55 38.10
C ASP A 288 -6.09 -8.64 36.85
N GLY A 289 -5.42 -9.12 35.80
CA GLY A 289 -5.33 -8.44 34.50
C GLY A 289 -6.66 -8.32 33.72
N PRO A 290 -6.69 -7.47 32.68
CA PRO A 290 -7.88 -7.21 31.88
C PRO A 290 -8.22 -8.37 30.93
N GLU A 291 -9.48 -8.41 30.48
CA GLU A 291 -9.86 -9.15 29.28
C GLU A 291 -9.26 -8.52 28.02
N ILE A 292 -8.82 -9.32 27.06
CA ILE A 292 -8.26 -8.81 25.80
C ILE A 292 -9.00 -9.45 24.63
N VAL A 293 -9.73 -8.62 23.89
CA VAL A 293 -10.47 -9.00 22.69
C VAL A 293 -9.84 -8.32 21.48
N ILE A 294 -9.47 -9.10 20.47
CA ILE A 294 -8.88 -8.61 19.22
C ILE A 294 -9.69 -9.13 18.03
N ILE A 295 -10.23 -8.21 17.23
CA ILE A 295 -10.91 -8.51 15.96
C ILE A 295 -9.97 -8.16 14.81
N VAL A 296 -9.69 -9.14 13.94
CA VAL A 296 -8.74 -9.03 12.83
C VAL A 296 -9.36 -9.61 11.55
N PRO A 297 -8.84 -9.29 10.36
CA PRO A 297 -9.21 -10.02 9.15
C PRO A 297 -8.67 -11.47 9.26
N GLU A 298 -9.30 -12.42 8.59
CA GLU A 298 -8.77 -13.79 8.54
C GLU A 298 -7.46 -13.83 7.75
N ASP A 299 -7.44 -13.21 6.57
CA ASP A 299 -6.30 -13.19 5.65
C ASP A 299 -5.73 -11.77 5.52
N ALA A 300 -4.41 -11.61 5.44
CA ALA A 300 -3.80 -10.33 5.10
C ALA A 300 -4.03 -9.99 3.61
N ALA A 301 -4.27 -8.72 3.27
CA ALA A 301 -4.60 -8.34 1.89
C ALA A 301 -3.43 -8.59 0.90
N GLY A 302 -3.65 -9.46 -0.08
CA GLY A 302 -2.77 -9.62 -1.25
C GLY A 302 -1.69 -10.69 -1.10
N MET A 303 -1.36 -11.35 -2.23
CA MET A 303 -0.57 -12.60 -2.27
C MET A 303 0.86 -12.53 -1.66
N ILE A 304 1.48 -11.35 -1.59
CA ILE A 304 2.84 -11.18 -1.05
C ILE A 304 2.81 -10.85 0.45
N GLU A 305 1.82 -10.06 0.87
CA GLU A 305 1.61 -9.69 2.27
C GLU A 305 1.12 -10.89 3.09
N GLU A 306 0.20 -11.68 2.52
CA GLU A 306 -0.37 -12.93 3.08
C GLU A 306 0.72 -13.92 3.50
N ALA A 307 1.69 -14.23 2.63
CA ALA A 307 2.73 -15.22 2.96
C ALA A 307 3.68 -14.80 4.10
N THR A 308 3.71 -13.51 4.46
CA THR A 308 4.78 -12.94 5.30
C THR A 308 4.27 -12.37 6.61
N LEU A 309 3.27 -11.48 6.56
CA LEU A 309 2.68 -10.85 7.74
C LEU A 309 1.91 -11.88 8.59
N ASP A 310 1.36 -12.93 7.95
CA ASP A 310 0.71 -14.02 8.68
C ASP A 310 1.68 -14.78 9.56
N SER A 311 2.95 -14.89 9.18
CA SER A 311 3.95 -15.54 10.03
C SER A 311 4.27 -14.73 11.30
N LEU A 312 4.29 -13.39 11.21
CA LEU A 312 4.49 -12.50 12.35
C LEU A 312 3.25 -12.49 13.24
N ARG A 313 2.07 -12.40 12.63
CA ARG A 313 0.77 -12.49 13.31
C ARG A 313 0.62 -13.79 14.08
N ALA A 314 0.99 -14.91 13.47
CA ALA A 314 0.85 -16.20 14.12
C ALA A 314 1.75 -16.35 15.35
N ARG A 315 2.96 -15.79 15.32
CA ARG A 315 3.82 -15.73 16.51
C ARG A 315 3.29 -14.79 17.58
N ALA A 316 2.76 -13.63 17.20
CA ALA A 316 2.14 -12.71 18.14
C ALA A 316 0.96 -13.37 18.87
N VAL A 317 0.10 -14.05 18.11
CA VAL A 317 -1.05 -14.81 18.65
C VAL A 317 -0.60 -15.97 19.53
N GLU A 318 0.44 -16.72 19.14
CA GLU A 318 1.01 -17.79 19.96
C GLU A 318 1.53 -17.24 21.29
N ARG A 319 2.29 -16.13 21.27
CA ARG A 319 2.78 -15.47 22.49
C ARG A 319 1.65 -15.02 23.41
N LEU A 320 0.56 -14.46 22.88
CA LEU A 320 -0.60 -14.04 23.68
C LEU A 320 -1.34 -15.24 24.27
N ARG A 321 -1.52 -16.32 23.49
CA ARG A 321 -2.11 -17.57 23.99
C ARG A 321 -1.26 -18.23 25.07
N GLU A 322 0.06 -18.18 24.96
CA GLU A 322 0.98 -18.69 25.99
C GLU A 322 0.94 -17.85 27.27
N ALA A 323 0.70 -16.54 27.15
CA ALA A 323 0.62 -15.62 28.28
C ALA A 323 -0.73 -15.71 29.05
N ASP A 324 -1.80 -16.15 28.38
CA ASP A 324 -3.14 -16.19 28.95
C ASP A 324 -3.38 -17.45 29.80
N GLU A 325 -2.89 -17.44 31.03
CA GLU A 325 -3.14 -18.50 32.02
C GLU A 325 -4.58 -18.46 32.61
N HIS A 326 -5.32 -17.37 32.34
CA HIS A 326 -6.58 -17.04 33.00
C HIS A 326 -7.81 -17.08 32.09
N ASP A 327 -7.67 -17.51 30.82
CA ASP A 327 -8.74 -17.63 29.82
C ASP A 327 -9.46 -16.30 29.52
N ARG A 328 -8.69 -15.22 29.38
CA ARG A 328 -9.17 -13.84 29.16
C ARG A 328 -8.88 -13.30 27.76
N PHE A 329 -8.19 -14.06 26.92
CA PHE A 329 -7.82 -13.65 25.58
C PHE A 329 -8.72 -14.26 24.52
N ARG A 330 -9.26 -13.43 23.63
CA ARG A 330 -9.93 -13.86 22.39
C ARG A 330 -9.39 -13.09 21.20
N ILE A 331 -9.05 -13.82 20.15
CA ILE A 331 -8.78 -13.26 18.83
C ILE A 331 -9.69 -13.92 17.79
N VAL A 332 -10.44 -13.11 17.08
CA VAL A 332 -11.53 -13.54 16.21
C VAL A 332 -11.53 -12.78 14.88
N HIS A 333 -12.18 -13.34 13.88
CA HIS A 333 -12.53 -12.64 12.64
C HIS A 333 -14.04 -12.71 12.39
N PRO A 334 -14.65 -11.66 11.83
CA PRO A 334 -16.06 -11.64 11.51
C PRO A 334 -16.41 -12.41 10.23
N GLU A 335 -17.51 -13.15 10.29
CA GLU A 335 -18.16 -13.79 9.14
C GLU A 335 -19.64 -13.42 9.08
N VAL A 336 -20.14 -13.30 7.85
CA VAL A 336 -21.54 -13.03 7.52
C VAL A 336 -22.04 -14.07 6.53
N GLU A 337 -23.22 -14.61 6.80
CA GLU A 337 -23.90 -15.59 5.95
C GLU A 337 -25.28 -15.08 5.57
N ASP A 338 -25.54 -14.97 4.27
CA ASP A 338 -26.85 -14.61 3.70
C ASP A 338 -27.23 -15.67 2.65
N ASP A 339 -28.46 -16.19 2.72
CA ASP A 339 -29.00 -17.16 1.76
C ASP A 339 -28.10 -18.41 1.51
N GLY A 340 -27.31 -18.80 2.52
CA GLY A 340 -26.39 -19.94 2.46
C GLY A 340 -25.03 -19.66 1.81
N ASP A 341 -24.78 -18.43 1.37
CA ASP A 341 -23.45 -17.95 1.00
C ASP A 341 -22.79 -17.30 2.21
N CYS A 342 -21.55 -17.69 2.52
CA CYS A 342 -20.78 -17.13 3.62
C CYS A 342 -19.60 -16.31 3.10
N LYS A 343 -19.39 -15.14 3.70
CA LYS A 343 -18.24 -14.27 3.45
C LYS A 343 -17.58 -13.85 4.74
N LYS A 344 -16.26 -13.73 4.68
CA LYS A 344 -15.44 -13.08 5.70
C LYS A 344 -15.61 -11.58 5.53
N VAL A 345 -15.74 -10.85 6.63
CA VAL A 345 -15.71 -9.38 6.59
C VAL A 345 -14.26 -8.95 6.76
N TYR A 346 -13.73 -8.20 5.80
CA TYR A 346 -12.35 -7.74 5.86
C TYR A 346 -12.23 -6.57 6.86
N VAL A 347 -11.59 -6.82 8.00
CA VAL A 347 -11.37 -5.80 9.04
C VAL A 347 -10.16 -4.96 8.67
N HIS A 348 -10.41 -3.73 8.24
CA HIS A 348 -9.41 -2.70 7.99
C HIS A 348 -9.33 -1.68 9.14
N ALA A 349 -10.25 -1.74 10.11
CA ALA A 349 -10.28 -0.87 11.28
C ALA A 349 -8.92 -0.76 12.00
N LYS A 350 -8.71 0.37 12.69
CA LYS A 350 -7.62 0.59 13.65
C LYS A 350 -8.20 1.26 14.90
N ILE A 351 -8.84 0.45 15.74
CA ILE A 351 -9.62 0.89 16.89
C ILE A 351 -9.05 0.24 18.15
N CYS A 352 -8.98 1.02 19.23
CA CYS A 352 -8.64 0.55 20.56
C CYS A 352 -9.58 1.21 21.57
N VAL A 353 -10.23 0.40 22.41
CA VAL A 353 -11.01 0.85 23.56
C VAL A 353 -10.46 0.19 24.81
N VAL A 354 -10.15 0.99 25.84
CA VAL A 354 -9.60 0.50 27.12
C VAL A 354 -10.51 0.95 28.26
N ASP A 355 -11.04 -0.03 29.02
CA ASP A 355 -11.90 0.15 30.21
C ASP A 355 -13.11 1.08 30.02
N ASP A 356 -13.55 1.25 28.77
CA ASP A 356 -14.48 2.31 28.33
C ASP A 356 -14.06 3.73 28.69
N ARG A 357 -12.81 3.90 29.13
CA ARG A 357 -12.21 5.16 29.54
C ARG A 357 -11.45 5.80 28.41
N LEU A 358 -10.86 5.03 27.50
CA LEU A 358 -10.11 5.54 26.36
C LEU A 358 -10.67 4.97 25.07
N LEU A 359 -10.90 5.84 24.09
CA LEU A 359 -11.27 5.52 22.71
C LEU A 359 -10.19 6.06 21.78
N HIS A 360 -9.59 5.20 20.99
CA HIS A 360 -8.50 5.53 20.08
C HIS A 360 -8.84 4.97 18.69
N ILE A 361 -8.95 5.85 17.70
CA ILE A 361 -9.29 5.53 16.31
C ILE A 361 -8.36 6.28 15.38
N GLY A 362 -7.77 5.62 14.40
CA GLY A 362 -6.83 6.29 13.51
C GLY A 362 -6.41 5.50 12.30
N SER A 363 -5.21 5.79 11.80
CA SER A 363 -4.64 5.12 10.63
C SER A 363 -3.60 4.06 10.99
N ALA A 364 -3.07 4.08 12.23
CA ALA A 364 -2.00 3.19 12.68
C ALA A 364 -2.44 1.77 13.02
N ASN A 365 -1.84 0.77 12.36
CA ASN A 365 -2.02 -0.64 12.69
C ASN A 365 -1.16 -1.07 13.88
N LEU A 366 -1.44 -2.24 14.47
CA LEU A 366 -0.57 -2.88 15.48
C LEU A 366 0.68 -3.53 14.83
N SER A 367 1.38 -2.77 13.99
CA SER A 367 2.54 -3.19 13.18
C SER A 367 3.72 -2.25 13.41
N ASN A 368 4.95 -2.75 13.30
CA ASN A 368 6.13 -1.90 13.48
C ASN A 368 6.18 -0.78 12.42
N ARG A 369 5.66 -1.06 11.23
CA ARG A 369 5.53 -0.12 10.12
C ARG A 369 4.72 1.13 10.51
N SER A 370 3.51 0.96 11.06
CA SER A 370 2.69 2.09 11.51
C SER A 370 3.27 2.82 12.74
N LEU A 371 4.09 2.14 13.55
CA LEU A 371 4.62 2.69 14.81
C LEU A 371 5.95 3.43 14.65
N GLY A 372 6.62 3.33 13.50
CA GLY A 372 7.89 4.03 13.28
C GLY A 372 8.34 4.24 11.84
N VAL A 373 7.65 3.69 10.83
CA VAL A 373 8.12 3.71 9.43
C VAL A 373 7.26 4.60 8.55
N ASP A 374 5.95 4.40 8.63
CA ASP A 374 4.96 5.14 7.88
C ASP A 374 4.45 6.34 8.70
N SER A 375 4.04 7.41 8.02
CA SER A 375 3.43 8.53 8.73
C SER A 375 1.96 8.23 9.03
N GLU A 376 1.55 8.34 10.28
CA GLU A 376 0.19 8.04 10.77
C GLU A 376 -0.42 9.23 11.52
N CYS A 377 -1.75 9.23 11.74
CA CYS A 377 -2.45 10.24 12.53
C CYS A 377 -3.73 9.65 13.12
N ASP A 378 -3.89 9.78 14.44
CA ASP A 378 -4.93 9.12 15.20
C ASP A 378 -5.67 10.12 16.10
N PHE A 379 -6.98 9.89 16.25
CA PHE A 379 -7.87 10.56 17.19
C PHE A 379 -7.95 9.76 18.48
N VAL A 380 -7.92 10.45 19.63
CA VAL A 380 -7.96 9.83 20.94
C VAL A 380 -8.88 10.63 21.87
N LEU A 381 -9.72 9.95 22.63
CA LEU A 381 -10.60 10.52 23.64
C LEU A 381 -10.39 9.77 24.95
N GLU A 382 -10.04 10.47 26.02
CA GLU A 382 -10.04 9.92 27.38
C GLU A 382 -11.23 10.51 28.16
N ALA A 383 -12.07 9.66 28.72
CA ALA A 383 -13.17 10.07 29.59
C ALA A 383 -12.64 10.56 30.94
N HIS A 384 -13.06 11.76 31.34
CA HIS A 384 -12.78 12.34 32.66
C HIS A 384 -14.01 12.36 33.58
N ASP A 385 -15.13 11.87 33.07
CA ASP A 385 -16.40 11.79 33.77
C ASP A 385 -17.19 10.56 33.28
N GLU A 386 -18.19 10.17 34.07
CA GLU A 386 -18.99 8.98 33.83
C GLU A 386 -19.89 9.11 32.58
N HIS A 387 -20.30 10.32 32.20
CA HIS A 387 -21.13 10.52 31.01
C HIS A 387 -20.32 10.24 29.73
N THR A 388 -19.12 10.79 29.63
CA THR A 388 -18.19 10.51 28.52
C THR A 388 -17.84 9.02 28.46
N ARG A 389 -17.62 8.38 29.61
CA ARG A 389 -17.35 6.93 29.70
C ARG A 389 -18.52 6.09 29.15
N GLN A 390 -19.76 6.47 29.46
CA GLN A 390 -20.96 5.81 28.94
C GLN A 390 -21.11 5.98 27.42
N GLN A 391 -20.73 7.15 26.89
CA GLN A 391 -20.72 7.38 25.44
C GLN A 391 -19.67 6.49 24.75
N ILE A 392 -18.46 6.36 25.32
CA ILE A 392 -17.44 5.43 24.82
C ILE A 392 -17.95 3.98 24.87
N THR A 393 -18.60 3.59 25.98
CA THR A 393 -19.24 2.26 26.12
C THR A 393 -20.25 2.01 25.01
N HIS A 394 -21.09 3.00 24.70
CA HIS A 394 -22.09 2.90 23.63
C HIS A 394 -21.43 2.72 22.26
N VAL A 395 -20.37 3.49 21.96
CA VAL A 395 -19.60 3.36 20.72
C VAL A 395 -18.98 1.96 20.58
N ARG A 396 -18.34 1.44 21.65
CA ARG A 396 -17.81 0.06 21.65
C ARG A 396 -18.90 -0.97 21.36
N ASN A 397 -20.05 -0.83 22.00
CA ASN A 397 -21.18 -1.73 21.79
C ASN A 397 -21.77 -1.64 20.38
N ARG A 398 -21.74 -0.45 19.76
CA ARG A 398 -22.16 -0.24 18.38
C ARG A 398 -21.22 -0.95 17.40
N LEU A 399 -19.92 -0.76 17.56
CA LEU A 399 -18.87 -1.46 16.79
C LEU A 399 -18.99 -2.99 16.91
N LEU A 400 -19.08 -3.51 18.14
CA LEU A 400 -19.26 -4.94 18.35
C LEU A 400 -20.60 -5.44 17.78
N GLY A 401 -21.65 -4.64 17.93
CA GLY A 401 -22.98 -4.91 17.37
C GLY A 401 -22.97 -5.05 15.85
N HIS A 402 -22.13 -4.29 15.14
CA HIS A 402 -21.95 -4.45 13.68
C HIS A 402 -21.45 -5.86 13.33
N HIS A 403 -20.52 -6.44 14.08
CA HIS A 403 -20.07 -7.80 13.81
C HIS A 403 -21.14 -8.85 14.12
N LEU A 404 -21.94 -8.61 15.16
CA LEU A 404 -22.90 -9.57 15.73
C LEU A 404 -24.33 -9.45 15.16
N GLY A 405 -24.63 -8.39 14.41
CA GLY A 405 -26.01 -8.08 13.99
C GLY A 405 -26.91 -7.71 15.17
N LEU A 406 -26.36 -7.08 16.21
CA LEU A 406 -27.06 -6.69 17.43
C LEU A 406 -27.08 -5.16 17.59
N SER A 407 -28.10 -4.64 18.28
CA SER A 407 -28.09 -3.24 18.71
C SER A 407 -27.10 -3.03 19.87
N PRO A 408 -26.61 -1.78 20.09
CA PRO A 408 -25.73 -1.48 21.21
C PRO A 408 -26.32 -1.89 22.58
N ASP A 409 -27.63 -1.73 22.75
CA ASP A 409 -28.34 -2.10 23.98
C ASP A 409 -28.38 -3.63 24.18
N GLN A 410 -28.54 -4.39 23.10
CA GLN A 410 -28.50 -5.86 23.16
C GLN A 410 -27.10 -6.37 23.51
N VAL A 411 -26.06 -5.72 22.98
CA VAL A 411 -24.67 -6.03 23.36
C VAL A 411 -24.45 -5.70 24.84
N ALA A 412 -24.92 -4.55 25.31
CA ALA A 412 -24.83 -4.17 26.73
C ALA A 412 -25.51 -5.21 27.65
N GLU A 413 -26.74 -5.62 27.33
CA GLU A 413 -27.47 -6.64 28.10
C GLU A 413 -26.73 -7.99 28.14
N GLN A 414 -26.08 -8.38 27.04
CA GLN A 414 -25.28 -9.61 26.99
C GLN A 414 -24.00 -9.52 27.81
N ILE A 415 -23.29 -8.38 27.78
CA ILE A 415 -22.11 -8.16 28.62
C ILE A 415 -22.52 -8.17 30.11
N GLU A 416 -23.62 -7.51 30.47
CA GLU A 416 -24.11 -7.49 31.86
C GLU A 416 -24.53 -8.88 32.35
N SER A 417 -25.20 -9.67 31.51
CA SER A 417 -25.68 -11.01 31.87
C SER A 417 -24.59 -12.08 31.87
N GLY A 418 -23.64 -12.01 30.94
CA GLY A 418 -22.46 -12.88 30.87
C GLY A 418 -21.34 -12.45 31.81
N GLY A 419 -21.37 -11.20 32.29
CA GLY A 419 -20.42 -10.61 33.22
C GLY A 419 -19.07 -10.22 32.61
N SER A 420 -18.94 -10.28 31.28
CA SER A 420 -17.63 -10.23 30.59
C SER A 420 -17.80 -9.98 29.09
N LEU A 421 -16.82 -9.31 28.46
CA LEU A 421 -16.81 -9.07 27.01
C LEU A 421 -16.49 -10.37 26.25
N VAL A 422 -15.57 -11.17 26.78
CA VAL A 422 -15.23 -12.51 26.23
C VAL A 422 -16.45 -13.41 26.14
N SER A 423 -17.34 -13.35 27.14
CA SER A 423 -18.56 -14.17 27.16
C SER A 423 -19.49 -13.91 25.96
N VAL A 424 -19.53 -12.67 25.47
CA VAL A 424 -20.32 -12.30 24.28
C VAL A 424 -19.71 -12.93 23.03
N LEU A 425 -18.39 -12.87 22.88
CA LEU A 425 -17.71 -13.48 21.73
C LEU A 425 -17.93 -15.00 21.71
N ASP A 426 -17.82 -15.66 22.86
CA ASP A 426 -18.01 -17.10 22.97
C ASP A 426 -19.46 -17.53 22.66
N ALA A 427 -20.44 -16.67 22.97
CA ALA A 427 -21.85 -16.91 22.63
C ALA A 427 -22.16 -16.76 21.13
N HIS A 428 -21.34 -16.02 20.37
CA HIS A 428 -21.59 -15.67 18.97
C HIS A 428 -20.58 -16.27 17.99
N GLN A 429 -20.13 -17.49 18.25
CA GLN A 429 -19.26 -18.23 17.32
C GLN A 429 -20.04 -18.95 16.19
N SER A 430 -21.36 -18.82 16.15
CA SER A 430 -22.24 -19.49 15.18
C SER A 430 -23.44 -18.63 14.82
N GLY A 431 -24.09 -18.95 13.69
CA GLY A 431 -25.22 -18.18 13.16
C GLY A 431 -24.84 -17.36 11.93
N GLU A 432 -25.79 -16.55 11.46
CA GLU A 432 -25.65 -15.72 10.25
C GLU A 432 -24.65 -14.58 10.44
N ARG A 433 -24.51 -14.07 11.67
CA ARG A 433 -23.53 -13.06 12.07
C ARG A 433 -22.73 -13.61 13.23
N ARG A 434 -21.43 -13.84 13.01
CA ARG A 434 -20.59 -14.55 13.97
C ARG A 434 -19.16 -14.05 13.99
N LEU A 435 -18.54 -14.21 15.15
CA LEU A 435 -17.11 -13.99 15.36
C LEU A 435 -16.43 -15.35 15.51
N VAL A 436 -15.61 -15.71 14.53
CA VAL A 436 -14.95 -17.01 14.47
C VAL A 436 -13.55 -16.91 15.05
N PRO A 437 -13.14 -17.82 15.96
CA PRO A 437 -11.77 -17.86 16.46
C PRO A 437 -10.73 -17.96 15.34
N LEU A 438 -9.71 -17.11 15.38
CA LEU A 438 -8.67 -17.11 14.36
C LEU A 438 -7.77 -18.36 14.49
N HIS A 439 -7.76 -19.20 13.45
CA HIS A 439 -6.89 -20.36 13.34
C HIS A 439 -5.76 -20.09 12.35
N LEU A 440 -4.51 -20.14 12.81
CA LEU A 440 -3.33 -19.87 11.99
C LEU A 440 -2.53 -21.18 11.83
N ASP A 441 -2.52 -21.73 10.62
CA ASP A 441 -1.76 -22.93 10.28
C ASP A 441 -0.29 -22.59 10.00
N ILE A 442 0.53 -22.57 11.04
CA ILE A 442 1.98 -22.37 10.87
C ILE A 442 2.65 -23.70 10.52
N SER A 443 2.98 -23.92 9.25
CA SER A 443 3.90 -25.02 8.92
C SER A 443 5.31 -24.69 9.48
N PRO A 444 6.00 -25.63 10.16
CA PRO A 444 7.37 -25.43 10.66
C PRO A 444 8.37 -25.02 9.58
N GLU A 445 8.09 -25.38 8.31
CA GLU A 445 8.93 -25.03 7.17
C GLU A 445 8.75 -23.57 6.75
N THR A 446 7.52 -23.02 6.81
CA THR A 446 7.20 -21.62 6.50
C THR A 446 7.87 -20.67 7.50
N ALA A 447 7.80 -20.99 8.79
CA ALA A 447 8.41 -20.19 9.86
C ALA A 447 9.95 -20.07 9.77
N SER A 448 10.61 -21.04 9.11
CA SER A 448 12.08 -21.09 8.99
C SER A 448 12.64 -20.43 7.72
N GLN A 449 11.80 -20.21 6.69
CA GLN A 449 12.26 -19.76 5.37
C GLN A 449 12.46 -18.24 5.27
N TRP A 450 11.92 -17.47 6.21
CA TRP A 450 11.83 -16.00 6.15
C TRP A 450 12.45 -15.35 7.40
N ALA A 451 13.63 -15.84 7.81
CA ALA A 451 14.30 -15.52 9.08
C ALA A 451 14.83 -14.08 9.25
N ASP A 452 14.50 -13.15 8.34
CA ASP A 452 14.89 -11.73 8.44
C ASP A 452 13.62 -10.87 8.58
N GLU A 453 12.99 -10.98 9.75
CA GLU A 453 11.74 -10.29 10.16
C GLU A 453 11.80 -8.76 9.95
N ARG A 454 12.99 -8.19 10.15
CA ARG A 454 13.31 -6.76 9.97
C ARG A 454 13.30 -6.29 8.51
N LEU A 455 13.21 -7.22 7.55
CA LEU A 455 13.18 -6.91 6.13
C LEU A 455 11.75 -6.62 5.64
N LEU A 456 10.72 -6.86 6.46
CA LEU A 456 9.33 -6.94 6.00
C LEU A 456 8.38 -6.09 6.85
N ASP A 457 8.58 -6.05 8.17
CA ASP A 457 7.94 -5.09 9.09
C ASP A 457 9.01 -4.39 9.95
N PRO A 458 9.78 -3.46 9.37
CA PRO A 458 10.91 -2.84 10.08
C PRO A 458 10.44 -1.92 11.22
N GLU A 459 11.22 -1.84 12.30
CA GLU A 459 10.96 -0.94 13.44
C GLU A 459 11.36 0.52 13.20
N THR A 460 12.21 0.75 12.20
CA THR A 460 12.68 2.06 11.78
C THR A 460 12.74 2.13 10.26
N PRO A 461 12.59 3.34 9.65
CA PRO A 461 12.72 3.49 8.22
C PRO A 461 14.09 3.01 7.77
N TRP A 462 14.12 2.40 6.61
CA TRP A 462 15.39 2.04 6.01
C TRP A 462 16.17 3.29 5.61
N HIS A 463 17.23 3.60 6.34
CA HIS A 463 18.14 4.67 5.92
C HIS A 463 18.75 4.32 4.56
N ALA A 464 18.76 5.30 3.65
CA ALA A 464 19.41 5.17 2.35
C ALA A 464 20.87 4.68 2.50
N GLU A 465 21.56 5.06 3.58
CA GLU A 465 22.92 4.60 3.89
C GLU A 465 23.02 3.18 4.46
N GLN A 466 21.99 2.63 5.10
CA GLN A 466 21.98 1.25 5.61
C GLN A 466 21.52 0.28 4.52
N VAL A 467 20.56 0.70 3.68
CA VAL A 467 20.21 0.05 2.41
C VAL A 467 21.42 0.10 1.49
N ALA A 468 22.06 1.26 1.32
CA ALA A 468 23.29 1.39 0.53
C ALA A 468 24.46 0.62 1.15
N LYS A 469 24.88 0.82 2.40
CA LYS A 469 26.01 0.06 2.99
C LYS A 469 25.82 -1.46 3.00
N ARG A 470 24.57 -1.96 3.00
CA ARG A 470 24.27 -3.40 2.88
C ARG A 470 24.03 -3.88 1.44
N LEU A 471 23.75 -2.99 0.47
CA LEU A 471 23.44 -3.36 -0.93
C LEU A 471 24.33 -2.71 -2.02
N LEU A 472 25.20 -1.75 -1.69
CA LEU A 472 25.98 -0.91 -2.62
C LEU A 472 27.18 -0.18 -1.96
N PRO A 473 28.41 -0.24 -2.52
CA PRO A 473 29.50 0.67 -2.17
C PRO A 473 29.30 2.06 -2.81
N ALA A 474 29.52 3.12 -2.03
CA ALA A 474 29.35 4.52 -2.42
C ALA A 474 30.37 5.02 -3.46
N HIS A 475 29.92 5.85 -4.42
CA HIS A 475 30.68 7.01 -4.93
C HIS A 475 29.82 7.97 -5.80
N GLU A 476 29.83 9.25 -5.42
CA GLU A 476 29.26 10.37 -6.16
C GLU A 476 30.22 10.91 -7.25
N LYS A 477 29.66 11.48 -8.34
CA LYS A 477 30.03 12.82 -8.86
C LYS A 477 29.11 13.33 -9.99
N ARG A 478 29.04 14.67 -10.06
CA ARG A 478 28.14 15.55 -10.85
C ARG A 478 28.53 15.80 -12.33
N THR A 479 27.53 16.28 -13.09
CA THR A 479 27.53 17.14 -14.33
C THR A 479 27.74 16.45 -15.69
N SER A 480 27.21 16.87 -16.86
CA SER A 480 26.34 17.98 -17.31
C SER A 480 25.43 17.49 -18.48
N ILE A 481 24.37 18.23 -18.84
CA ILE A 481 23.37 17.84 -19.86
C ILE A 481 23.79 18.33 -21.25
N ASN A 482 23.76 17.45 -22.26
CA ASN A 482 24.00 17.79 -23.67
C ASN A 482 22.67 17.95 -24.43
N TYR A 483 22.23 19.20 -24.59
CA TYR A 483 20.95 19.59 -25.18
C TYR A 483 20.76 19.17 -26.65
N ALA A 484 21.84 18.87 -27.39
CA ALA A 484 21.76 18.49 -28.79
C ALA A 484 21.07 17.13 -29.03
N GLY A 485 21.26 16.18 -28.10
CA GLY A 485 20.65 14.84 -28.19
C GLY A 485 19.13 14.86 -27.93
N LEU A 486 18.69 15.72 -27.00
CA LEU A 486 17.29 15.88 -26.65
C LEU A 486 16.48 16.50 -27.81
N VAL A 487 17.06 17.49 -28.48
CA VAL A 487 16.45 18.15 -29.65
C VAL A 487 16.34 17.18 -30.84
N GLY A 488 17.34 16.33 -31.06
CA GLY A 488 17.30 15.32 -32.12
C GLY A 488 16.18 14.29 -31.93
N LEU A 489 15.96 13.83 -30.70
CA LEU A 489 14.90 12.88 -30.38
C LEU A 489 13.50 13.51 -30.55
N LEU A 490 13.32 14.75 -30.10
CA LEU A 490 12.07 15.50 -30.26
C LEU A 490 11.72 15.70 -31.75
N ALA A 491 12.70 16.00 -32.59
CA ALA A 491 12.49 16.15 -34.03
C ALA A 491 12.01 14.86 -34.70
N VAL A 492 12.57 13.70 -34.32
CA VAL A 492 12.15 12.39 -34.87
C VAL A 492 10.71 12.06 -34.47
N LEU A 493 10.33 12.32 -33.22
CA LEU A 493 8.98 12.07 -32.73
C LEU A 493 7.93 12.95 -33.42
N VAL A 494 8.26 14.23 -33.67
CA VAL A 494 7.40 15.14 -34.43
C VAL A 494 7.22 14.70 -35.88
N VAL A 495 8.29 14.21 -36.53
CA VAL A 495 8.20 13.68 -37.90
C VAL A 495 7.34 12.42 -37.96
N LEU A 496 7.47 11.51 -36.99
CA LEU A 496 6.62 10.31 -36.93
C LEU A 496 5.15 10.64 -36.68
N ALA A 497 4.86 11.61 -35.80
CA ALA A 497 3.50 12.09 -35.56
C ALA A 497 2.91 12.78 -36.80
N ALA A 498 3.71 13.58 -37.51
CA ALA A 498 3.33 14.20 -38.77
C ALA A 498 3.02 13.17 -39.87
N LEU A 499 3.84 12.12 -39.98
CA LEU A 499 3.60 11.00 -40.91
C LEU A 499 2.32 10.24 -40.55
N TRP A 500 2.05 10.00 -39.27
CA TRP A 500 0.82 9.34 -38.82
C TRP A 500 -0.44 10.16 -39.12
N HIS A 501 -0.38 11.48 -38.98
CA HIS A 501 -1.54 12.35 -39.14
C HIS A 501 -1.82 12.76 -40.58
N TRP A 502 -0.78 12.93 -41.41
CA TRP A 502 -0.90 13.42 -42.78
C TRP A 502 -0.75 12.35 -43.86
N THR A 503 -0.57 11.08 -43.49
CA THR A 503 -0.60 9.96 -44.44
C THR A 503 -1.68 8.93 -44.06
N PRO A 504 -2.12 8.06 -44.99
CA PRO A 504 -3.13 7.04 -44.73
C PRO A 504 -2.67 5.91 -43.80
N LEU A 505 -1.49 6.02 -43.15
CA LEU A 505 -0.92 4.99 -42.27
C LEU A 505 -1.90 4.51 -41.19
N GLY A 506 -2.75 5.40 -40.67
CA GLY A 506 -3.78 5.05 -39.68
C GLY A 506 -4.90 4.15 -40.22
N GLU A 507 -5.26 4.25 -41.51
CA GLU A 507 -6.31 3.43 -42.12
C GLU A 507 -5.82 2.00 -42.47
N TRP A 508 -4.52 1.85 -42.69
CA TRP A 508 -3.86 0.58 -42.98
C TRP A 508 -3.61 -0.24 -41.71
N ALA A 509 -3.67 0.39 -40.53
CA ALA A 509 -3.50 -0.25 -39.23
C ALA A 509 -4.79 -0.90 -38.67
N SER A 510 -5.88 -0.98 -39.44
CA SER A 510 -7.12 -1.63 -38.97
C SER A 510 -6.98 -3.17 -38.91
N PRO A 511 -7.55 -3.85 -37.89
CA PRO A 511 -7.40 -5.30 -37.71
C PRO A 511 -7.83 -6.13 -38.93
N ARG A 512 -8.86 -5.67 -39.66
CA ARG A 512 -9.37 -6.33 -40.86
C ARG A 512 -8.43 -6.18 -42.06
N ASN A 513 -7.82 -5.01 -42.24
CA ASN A 513 -6.86 -4.78 -43.32
C ASN A 513 -5.52 -5.49 -43.04
N LEU A 514 -5.10 -5.52 -41.77
CA LEU A 514 -3.92 -6.29 -41.33
C LEU A 514 -4.09 -7.78 -41.61
N ALA A 515 -5.24 -8.39 -41.29
CA ALA A 515 -5.49 -9.80 -41.58
C ALA A 515 -5.43 -10.14 -43.09
N MET A 516 -6.05 -9.30 -43.94
CA MET A 516 -6.04 -9.50 -45.41
C MET A 516 -4.67 -9.24 -46.06
N MET A 517 -3.84 -8.38 -45.48
CA MET A 517 -2.47 -8.13 -45.95
C MET A 517 -1.48 -9.19 -45.48
N VAL A 518 -1.71 -9.80 -44.31
CA VAL A 518 -0.80 -10.77 -43.69
C VAL A 518 -0.90 -12.15 -44.34
N GLU A 519 -2.07 -12.58 -44.78
CA GLU A 519 -2.30 -13.94 -45.31
C GLU A 519 -1.49 -14.30 -46.57
N PRO A 520 -1.28 -13.40 -47.57
CA PRO A 520 -0.41 -13.66 -48.71
C PRO A 520 1.08 -13.48 -48.39
N ILE A 521 1.40 -12.63 -47.40
CA ILE A 521 2.78 -12.28 -47.04
C ILE A 521 3.40 -13.36 -46.16
N SER A 522 2.65 -13.95 -45.22
CA SER A 522 3.14 -15.00 -44.30
C SER A 522 3.67 -16.26 -45.02
N GLN A 523 3.25 -16.50 -46.27
CA GLN A 523 3.74 -17.63 -47.08
C GLN A 523 4.99 -17.33 -47.91
N SER A 524 5.44 -16.07 -47.95
CA SER A 524 6.65 -15.69 -48.68
C SER A 524 7.91 -15.86 -47.82
N TRP A 525 8.99 -16.39 -48.39
CA TRP A 525 10.26 -16.62 -47.67
C TRP A 525 10.91 -15.35 -47.08
N TRP A 526 10.60 -14.17 -47.61
CA TRP A 526 11.11 -12.88 -47.14
C TRP A 526 10.29 -12.28 -45.98
N SER A 527 9.11 -12.84 -45.68
CA SER A 527 8.24 -12.34 -44.60
C SER A 527 8.86 -12.55 -43.23
N VAL A 528 9.56 -13.66 -43.02
CA VAL A 528 10.23 -13.98 -41.75
C VAL A 528 11.38 -13.00 -41.47
N PRO A 529 12.36 -12.77 -42.39
CA PRO A 529 13.36 -11.74 -42.22
C PRO A 529 12.77 -10.34 -42.00
N LEU A 530 11.75 -9.97 -42.79
CA LEU A 530 11.10 -8.66 -42.66
C LEU A 530 10.44 -8.50 -41.29
N ALA A 531 9.67 -9.49 -40.85
CA ALA A 531 9.00 -9.46 -39.56
C ALA A 531 9.99 -9.37 -38.40
N ILE A 532 11.10 -10.12 -38.44
CA ILE A 532 12.15 -10.05 -37.42
C ILE A 532 12.82 -8.67 -37.43
N LEU A 533 13.13 -8.10 -38.60
CA LEU A 533 13.70 -6.75 -38.69
C LEU A 533 12.75 -5.68 -38.16
N THR A 534 11.45 -5.78 -38.49
CA THR A 534 10.40 -4.90 -37.96
C THR A 534 10.27 -5.04 -36.45
N PHE A 535 10.29 -6.27 -35.92
CA PHE A 535 10.28 -6.53 -34.48
C PHE A 535 11.46 -5.83 -33.80
N VAL A 536 12.66 -6.00 -34.34
CA VAL A 536 13.88 -5.39 -33.79
C VAL A 536 13.77 -3.86 -33.81
N ALA A 537 13.37 -3.28 -34.94
CA ALA A 537 13.23 -1.84 -35.09
C ALA A 537 12.21 -1.26 -34.09
N LEU A 538 11.01 -1.85 -34.01
CA LEU A 538 9.95 -1.41 -33.10
C LEU A 538 10.35 -1.61 -31.62
N SER A 539 10.95 -2.75 -31.29
CA SER A 539 11.41 -3.03 -29.93
C SER A 539 12.52 -2.07 -29.48
N VAL A 540 13.43 -1.65 -30.37
CA VAL A 540 14.45 -0.64 -30.08
C VAL A 540 13.82 0.74 -29.87
N LEU A 541 12.72 1.04 -30.58
CA LEU A 541 11.89 2.24 -30.38
C LEU A 541 10.95 2.14 -29.16
N ALA A 542 11.24 1.23 -28.23
CA ALA A 542 10.49 0.99 -27.00
C ALA A 542 9.02 0.55 -27.18
N PHE A 543 8.66 0.01 -28.35
CA PHE A 543 7.35 -0.59 -28.55
C PHE A 543 7.17 -1.86 -27.68
N PRO A 544 5.99 -2.10 -27.08
CA PRO A 544 5.77 -3.23 -26.16
C PRO A 544 6.11 -4.59 -26.78
N THR A 545 7.13 -5.26 -26.25
CA THR A 545 7.63 -6.54 -26.77
C THR A 545 6.60 -7.66 -26.68
N SER A 546 5.70 -7.64 -25.70
CA SER A 546 4.58 -8.58 -25.58
C SER A 546 3.65 -8.54 -26.78
N VAL A 547 3.32 -7.35 -27.27
CA VAL A 547 2.46 -7.15 -28.44
C VAL A 547 3.14 -7.68 -29.69
N LEU A 548 4.45 -7.45 -29.83
CA LEU A 548 5.22 -7.98 -30.96
C LEU A 548 5.30 -9.51 -30.95
N ILE A 549 5.44 -10.13 -29.77
CA ILE A 549 5.43 -11.60 -29.63
C ILE A 549 4.07 -12.18 -30.02
N LEU A 550 2.97 -11.55 -29.59
CA LEU A 550 1.62 -11.96 -29.97
C LEU A 550 1.38 -11.79 -31.47
N ALA A 551 1.84 -10.69 -32.06
CA ALA A 551 1.78 -10.48 -33.51
C ALA A 551 2.54 -11.57 -34.28
N MET A 552 3.70 -12.00 -33.77
CA MET A 552 4.43 -13.13 -34.36
C MET A 552 3.65 -14.44 -34.27
N GLY A 553 3.02 -14.71 -33.13
CA GLY A 553 2.10 -15.84 -32.94
C GLY A 553 0.93 -15.82 -33.92
N PHE A 554 0.31 -14.66 -34.12
CA PHE A 554 -0.79 -14.47 -35.04
C PHE A 554 -0.38 -14.64 -36.51
N ILE A 555 0.78 -14.10 -36.91
CA ILE A 555 1.25 -14.12 -38.31
C ILE A 555 1.79 -15.50 -38.73
N PHE A 556 2.51 -16.18 -37.84
CA PHE A 556 3.26 -17.41 -38.17
C PHE A 556 2.78 -18.66 -37.43
N GLY A 557 1.73 -18.54 -36.62
CA GLY A 557 1.21 -19.60 -35.75
C GLY A 557 2.00 -19.75 -34.45
N ALA A 558 1.44 -20.48 -33.47
CA ALA A 558 1.98 -20.59 -32.11
C ALA A 558 3.47 -21.00 -32.06
N LEU A 559 3.84 -22.10 -32.70
CA LEU A 559 5.19 -22.66 -32.61
C LEU A 559 6.24 -21.76 -33.31
N TRP A 560 5.99 -21.41 -34.57
CA TRP A 560 6.92 -20.62 -35.37
C TRP A 560 6.92 -19.15 -34.96
N GLY A 561 5.78 -18.62 -34.54
CA GLY A 561 5.65 -17.29 -33.96
C GLY A 561 6.40 -17.16 -32.64
N SER A 562 6.34 -18.15 -31.73
CA SER A 562 7.20 -18.19 -30.54
C SER A 562 8.69 -18.19 -30.90
N LEU A 563 9.09 -19.00 -31.90
CA LEU A 563 10.49 -19.07 -32.31
C LEU A 563 10.98 -17.75 -32.93
N TYR A 564 10.22 -17.17 -33.86
CA TYR A 564 10.57 -15.90 -34.51
C TYR A 564 10.49 -14.73 -33.53
N GLY A 565 9.53 -14.74 -32.60
CA GLY A 565 9.44 -13.79 -31.50
C GLY A 565 10.63 -13.86 -30.56
N LEU A 566 11.12 -15.08 -30.24
CA LEU A 566 12.33 -15.26 -29.45
C LEU A 566 13.58 -14.75 -30.19
N ILE A 567 13.71 -15.04 -31.50
CA ILE A 567 14.81 -14.52 -32.32
C ILE A 567 14.75 -12.99 -32.38
N GLY A 568 13.57 -12.41 -32.61
CA GLY A 568 13.35 -10.97 -32.63
C GLY A 568 13.71 -10.30 -31.30
N ALA A 569 13.27 -10.88 -30.17
CA ALA A 569 13.62 -10.41 -28.84
C ALA A 569 15.13 -10.51 -28.59
N MET A 570 15.78 -11.62 -28.93
CA MET A 570 17.23 -11.77 -28.76
C MET A 570 18.03 -10.76 -29.58
N LEU A 571 17.63 -10.53 -30.84
CA LEU A 571 18.29 -9.54 -31.71
C LEU A 571 18.05 -8.11 -31.23
N SER A 572 16.85 -7.80 -30.74
CA SER A 572 16.56 -6.47 -30.19
C SER A 572 17.25 -6.25 -28.85
N ALA A 573 17.37 -7.27 -28.01
CA ALA A 573 18.20 -7.25 -26.81
C ALA A 573 19.65 -6.92 -27.14
N ALA A 574 20.25 -7.59 -28.12
CA ALA A 574 21.62 -7.33 -28.55
C ALA A 574 21.79 -5.91 -29.12
N ALA A 575 20.85 -5.44 -29.93
CA ALA A 575 20.86 -4.10 -30.50
C ALA A 575 20.75 -3.02 -29.41
N SER A 576 19.75 -3.12 -28.52
CA SER A 576 19.57 -2.20 -27.39
C SER A 576 20.72 -2.28 -26.39
N TYR A 577 21.29 -3.45 -26.14
CA TYR A 577 22.51 -3.60 -25.34
C TYR A 577 23.67 -2.84 -26.00
N GLY A 578 23.87 -3.00 -27.31
CA GLY A 578 24.90 -2.30 -28.06
C GLY A 578 24.73 -0.78 -28.02
N ILE A 579 23.48 -0.30 -28.13
CA ILE A 579 23.13 1.12 -27.96
C ILE A 579 23.49 1.57 -26.54
N GLY A 580 23.07 0.84 -25.51
CA GLY A 580 23.37 1.15 -24.11
C GLY A 580 24.88 1.20 -23.82
N ASN A 581 25.64 0.25 -24.37
CA ASN A 581 27.09 0.22 -24.28
C ASN A 581 27.75 1.41 -25.00
N ALA A 582 27.20 1.84 -26.14
CA ALA A 582 27.74 2.94 -26.93
C ALA A 582 27.44 4.32 -26.32
N ILE A 583 26.25 4.51 -25.74
CA ILE A 583 25.83 5.80 -25.15
C ILE A 583 26.23 5.93 -23.68
N GLY A 584 26.62 4.83 -23.04
CA GLY A 584 27.11 4.77 -21.65
C GLY A 584 26.00 4.87 -20.60
N ALA A 585 26.33 4.44 -19.38
CA ALA A 585 25.37 4.34 -18.26
C ALA A 585 24.67 5.66 -17.95
N ASP A 586 25.42 6.75 -18.04
CA ASP A 586 24.93 8.09 -17.72
C ASP A 586 23.86 8.59 -18.70
N SER A 587 23.90 8.17 -19.97
CA SER A 587 22.91 8.55 -20.99
C SER A 587 21.65 7.70 -20.90
N VAL A 588 21.81 6.40 -20.63
CA VAL A 588 20.67 5.50 -20.43
C VAL A 588 19.90 5.89 -19.15
N GLY A 589 20.60 6.25 -18.07
CA GLY A 589 19.96 6.72 -16.84
C GLY A 589 19.10 7.96 -16.99
N LYS A 590 19.45 8.86 -17.91
CA LYS A 590 18.65 10.06 -18.23
C LYS A 590 17.38 9.74 -19.02
N ILE A 591 17.39 8.68 -19.83
CA ILE A 591 16.23 8.23 -20.62
C ILE A 591 15.29 7.34 -19.80
N ALA A 592 15.86 6.54 -18.88
CA ALA A 592 15.13 5.55 -18.10
C ALA A 592 14.79 5.99 -16.66
N GLY A 593 15.24 7.16 -16.20
CA GLY A 593 14.90 7.75 -14.89
C GLY A 593 15.41 6.95 -13.69
N LYS A 594 14.79 7.14 -12.51
CA LYS A 594 15.13 6.45 -11.24
C LYS A 594 15.22 4.91 -11.40
N ARG A 595 14.45 4.33 -12.34
CA ARG A 595 14.40 2.88 -12.68
C ARG A 595 15.71 2.33 -13.27
N PHE A 596 16.54 3.17 -13.89
CA PHE A 596 17.84 2.78 -14.41
C PHE A 596 18.85 2.47 -13.31
N GLY A 597 18.90 3.29 -12.26
CA GLY A 597 19.81 3.10 -11.13
C GLY A 597 19.56 1.78 -10.41
N GLN A 598 18.28 1.38 -10.31
CA GLN A 598 17.83 0.12 -9.73
C GLN A 598 18.33 -1.10 -10.53
N ILE A 599 18.20 -1.10 -11.86
CA ILE A 599 18.62 -2.20 -12.75
C ILE A 599 20.15 -2.26 -12.88
N HIS A 600 20.80 -1.12 -13.09
CA HIS A 600 22.26 -1.06 -13.24
C HIS A 600 22.96 -1.63 -11.99
N THR A 601 22.39 -1.42 -10.81
CA THR A 601 22.85 -1.96 -9.52
C THR A 601 22.61 -3.46 -9.37
N TRP A 602 21.40 -3.95 -9.64
CA TRP A 602 21.00 -5.36 -9.46
C TRP A 602 21.82 -6.35 -10.30
N VAL A 603 22.17 -5.96 -11.53
CA VAL A 603 22.76 -6.88 -12.49
C VAL A 603 24.31 -6.86 -12.43
N ALA A 604 24.90 -5.85 -11.78
CA ALA A 604 26.35 -5.64 -11.75
C ALA A 604 27.17 -6.74 -11.03
N GLU A 605 26.57 -7.56 -10.17
CA GLU A 605 27.33 -8.50 -9.33
C GLU A 605 27.18 -10.00 -9.66
N ARG A 606 26.25 -10.45 -10.52
CA ARG A 606 26.12 -11.91 -10.81
C ARG A 606 25.67 -12.28 -12.23
N GLY A 607 26.59 -12.17 -13.20
CA GLY A 607 26.61 -12.92 -14.47
C GLY A 607 25.25 -13.24 -15.15
N VAL A 608 25.11 -14.45 -15.69
CA VAL A 608 23.90 -14.91 -16.43
C VAL A 608 22.64 -14.90 -15.57
N TRP A 609 22.73 -15.29 -14.30
CA TRP A 609 21.56 -15.55 -13.44
C TRP A 609 20.87 -14.28 -12.94
N SER A 610 21.59 -13.17 -12.73
CA SER A 610 20.96 -11.89 -12.46
C SER A 610 20.06 -11.47 -13.61
N VAL A 611 20.51 -11.69 -14.85
CA VAL A 611 19.72 -11.36 -16.04
C VAL A 611 18.49 -12.25 -16.13
N VAL A 612 18.58 -13.55 -15.79
CA VAL A 612 17.40 -14.43 -15.72
C VAL A 612 16.37 -13.89 -14.71
N ALA A 613 16.79 -13.54 -13.50
CA ALA A 613 15.91 -13.05 -12.45
C ALA A 613 15.18 -11.75 -12.87
N VAL A 614 15.92 -10.78 -13.43
CA VAL A 614 15.34 -9.51 -13.93
C VAL A 614 14.38 -9.72 -15.11
N ARG A 615 14.48 -10.84 -15.85
CA ARG A 615 13.52 -11.16 -16.92
C ARG A 615 12.26 -11.86 -16.44
N MET A 616 12.35 -12.56 -15.31
CA MET A 616 11.21 -13.25 -14.70
C MET A 616 10.39 -12.31 -13.83
N VAL A 617 11.04 -11.35 -13.16
CA VAL A 617 10.38 -10.33 -12.35
C VAL A 617 10.18 -9.06 -13.21
N PRO A 618 8.95 -8.50 -13.29
CA PRO A 618 8.66 -7.35 -14.14
C PRO A 618 9.17 -6.03 -13.51
N VAL A 619 10.49 -5.90 -13.32
CA VAL A 619 11.12 -4.75 -12.65
C VAL A 619 11.09 -3.49 -13.52
N ALA A 620 11.14 -3.63 -14.85
CA ALA A 620 11.12 -2.49 -15.78
C ALA A 620 10.77 -2.90 -17.22
N PRO A 621 10.40 -1.93 -18.10
CA PRO A 621 10.16 -2.19 -19.51
C PRO A 621 11.35 -2.83 -20.23
N TYR A 622 11.06 -3.72 -21.18
CA TYR A 622 12.04 -4.56 -21.87
C TYR A 622 13.25 -3.79 -22.43
N GLY A 623 12.99 -2.70 -23.17
CA GLY A 623 14.03 -1.86 -23.77
C GLY A 623 14.89 -1.15 -22.72
N VAL A 624 14.30 -0.73 -21.59
CA VAL A 624 15.01 -0.09 -20.48
C VAL A 624 16.01 -1.04 -19.85
N VAL A 625 15.61 -2.28 -19.58
CA VAL A 625 16.52 -3.33 -19.06
C VAL A 625 17.68 -3.58 -20.02
N ASN A 626 17.41 -3.67 -21.32
CA ASN A 626 18.45 -3.95 -22.33
C ASN A 626 19.49 -2.84 -22.40
N LEU A 627 19.03 -1.58 -22.43
CA LEU A 627 19.91 -0.41 -22.41
C LEU A 627 20.68 -0.35 -21.09
N ALA A 628 20.02 -0.62 -19.97
CA ALA A 628 20.62 -0.61 -18.64
C ALA A 628 21.76 -1.61 -18.50
N VAL A 629 21.50 -2.86 -18.89
CA VAL A 629 22.51 -3.92 -18.89
C VAL A 629 23.61 -3.63 -19.92
N GLY A 630 23.25 -3.11 -21.11
CA GLY A 630 24.22 -2.69 -22.12
C GLY A 630 25.21 -1.66 -21.64
N SER A 631 24.74 -0.74 -20.83
CA SER A 631 25.55 0.33 -20.26
C SER A 631 26.36 -0.07 -19.02
N SER A 632 26.16 -1.30 -18.54
CA SER A 632 26.82 -1.86 -17.34
C SER A 632 28.05 -2.72 -17.69
N ARG A 633 28.74 -3.29 -16.69
CA ARG A 633 29.94 -4.12 -16.88
C ARG A 633 29.66 -5.59 -17.27
N ILE A 634 28.42 -5.97 -17.53
CA ILE A 634 28.07 -7.37 -17.83
C ILE A 634 28.48 -7.70 -19.26
N PRO A 635 29.23 -8.78 -19.52
CA PRO A 635 29.60 -9.14 -20.88
C PRO A 635 28.36 -9.56 -21.68
N LEU A 636 28.29 -9.13 -22.95
CA LEU A 636 27.19 -9.43 -23.88
C LEU A 636 26.78 -10.91 -23.85
N ARG A 637 27.75 -11.84 -23.77
CA ARG A 637 27.47 -13.28 -23.70
C ARG A 637 26.58 -13.66 -22.52
N ASP A 638 26.82 -13.08 -21.34
CA ASP A 638 26.12 -13.43 -20.10
C ASP A 638 24.70 -12.85 -20.14
N PHE A 639 24.57 -11.63 -20.69
CA PHE A 639 23.29 -10.99 -20.96
C PHE A 639 22.44 -11.76 -21.97
N MET A 640 23.05 -12.25 -23.06
CA MET A 640 22.34 -13.01 -24.09
C MET A 640 21.86 -14.36 -23.55
N TRP A 641 22.69 -15.10 -22.80
CA TRP A 641 22.26 -16.35 -22.18
C TRP A 641 21.18 -16.14 -21.11
N GLY A 642 21.31 -15.10 -20.28
CA GLY A 642 20.32 -14.83 -19.26
C GLY A 642 18.99 -14.35 -19.84
N THR A 643 19.03 -13.56 -20.91
CA THR A 643 17.82 -13.13 -21.64
C THR A 643 17.15 -14.31 -22.33
N LEU A 644 17.91 -15.19 -22.98
CA LEU A 644 17.38 -16.40 -23.60
C LEU A 644 16.66 -17.28 -22.57
N ILE A 645 17.32 -17.61 -21.46
CA ILE A 645 16.76 -18.48 -20.42
C ILE A 645 15.56 -17.81 -19.74
N GLY A 646 15.66 -16.53 -19.39
CA GLY A 646 14.60 -15.82 -18.68
C GLY A 646 13.35 -15.54 -19.52
N MET A 647 13.49 -15.32 -20.83
CA MET A 647 12.35 -15.00 -21.70
C MET A 647 11.70 -16.21 -22.36
N THR A 648 12.46 -17.28 -22.67
CA THR A 648 11.95 -18.45 -23.40
C THR A 648 10.65 -19.00 -22.81
N PRO A 649 10.51 -19.19 -21.49
CA PRO A 649 9.31 -19.76 -20.89
C PRO A 649 8.09 -18.86 -21.07
N GLY A 650 8.24 -17.55 -20.89
CA GLY A 650 7.17 -16.58 -21.09
C GLY A 650 6.78 -16.40 -22.56
N ILE A 651 7.72 -16.54 -23.50
CA ILE A 651 7.46 -16.47 -24.96
C ILE A 651 6.77 -17.74 -25.46
N ILE A 652 7.18 -18.91 -24.96
CA ILE A 652 6.50 -20.17 -25.24
C ILE A 652 5.08 -20.10 -24.70
N LEU A 653 4.88 -19.63 -23.47
CA LEU A 653 3.53 -19.45 -22.90
C LEU A 653 2.71 -18.49 -23.76
N LYS A 654 3.20 -17.29 -24.06
CA LYS A 654 2.44 -16.30 -24.84
C LYS A 654 2.13 -16.74 -26.27
N GLY A 655 3.02 -17.49 -26.91
CA GLY A 655 2.77 -18.00 -28.26
C GLY A 655 1.89 -19.25 -28.29
N LEU A 656 1.96 -20.12 -27.28
CA LEU A 656 1.06 -21.28 -27.15
C LEU A 656 -0.36 -20.86 -26.72
N PHE A 657 -0.51 -19.82 -25.90
CA PHE A 657 -1.78 -19.43 -25.29
C PHE A 657 -2.38 -18.13 -25.88
N GLY A 658 -1.90 -17.66 -27.02
CA GLY A 658 -2.27 -16.37 -27.63
C GLY A 658 -3.77 -16.22 -27.94
N ASP A 659 -4.36 -17.19 -28.63
CA ASP A 659 -5.78 -17.16 -29.02
C ASP A 659 -6.67 -18.10 -28.19
N GLU A 660 -6.12 -18.95 -27.31
CA GLU A 660 -6.85 -20.05 -26.63
C GLU A 660 -6.85 -19.99 -25.08
N LEU A 661 -6.31 -18.94 -24.44
CA LEU A 661 -6.28 -18.89 -22.96
C LEU A 661 -7.69 -18.98 -22.33
N ALA A 662 -8.71 -18.44 -23.01
CA ALA A 662 -10.11 -18.55 -22.59
C ALA A 662 -10.68 -19.97 -22.75
N ASP A 663 -10.31 -20.68 -23.82
CA ASP A 663 -10.77 -22.05 -24.10
C ASP A 663 -9.99 -23.11 -23.28
N PHE A 664 -8.72 -22.86 -22.95
CA PHE A 664 -7.91 -23.72 -22.08
C PHE A 664 -8.40 -23.73 -20.63
N ILE A 665 -8.81 -22.56 -20.10
CA ILE A 665 -9.45 -22.46 -18.78
C ILE A 665 -10.80 -23.18 -18.79
N ALA A 666 -11.52 -23.15 -19.92
CA ALA A 666 -12.80 -23.84 -20.08
C ALA A 666 -12.66 -25.36 -20.30
N ASN A 667 -11.62 -25.83 -21.00
CA ASN A 667 -11.39 -27.24 -21.37
C ASN A 667 -9.88 -27.56 -21.53
N PRO A 668 -9.16 -27.92 -20.45
CA PRO A 668 -7.74 -28.24 -20.53
C PRO A 668 -7.51 -29.63 -21.17
N ASP A 669 -6.62 -29.72 -22.17
CA ASP A 669 -6.19 -31.00 -22.75
C ASP A 669 -4.96 -31.60 -22.03
N LEU A 670 -4.82 -32.92 -22.11
CA LEU A 670 -3.78 -33.68 -21.38
C LEU A 670 -2.36 -33.30 -21.84
N VAL A 671 -2.19 -32.95 -23.11
CA VAL A 671 -0.88 -32.63 -23.69
C VAL A 671 -0.39 -31.28 -23.17
N SER A 672 -1.26 -30.29 -23.11
CA SER A 672 -1.00 -28.95 -22.60
C SER A 672 -0.73 -28.96 -21.10
N LEU A 673 -1.47 -29.79 -20.35
CA LEU A 673 -1.23 -30.02 -18.92
C LEU A 673 0.16 -30.64 -18.69
N VAL A 674 0.53 -31.64 -19.49
CA VAL A 674 1.85 -32.30 -19.40
C VAL A 674 2.99 -31.34 -19.77
N VAL A 675 2.80 -30.46 -20.76
CA VAL A 675 3.79 -29.44 -21.13
C VAL A 675 3.93 -28.40 -20.02
N LEU A 676 2.83 -27.93 -19.42
CA LEU A 676 2.85 -26.99 -18.31
C LEU A 676 3.56 -27.58 -17.08
N VAL A 677 3.18 -28.81 -16.68
CA VAL A 677 3.81 -29.54 -15.57
C VAL A 677 5.27 -29.84 -15.88
N GLY A 678 5.61 -30.13 -17.13
CA GLY A 678 6.99 -30.32 -17.58
C GLY A 678 7.84 -29.05 -17.47
N ILE A 679 7.29 -27.89 -17.83
CA ILE A 679 7.96 -26.59 -17.71
C ILE A 679 8.16 -26.26 -16.22
N VAL A 680 7.12 -26.36 -15.39
CA VAL A 680 7.20 -26.13 -13.94
C VAL A 680 8.21 -27.09 -13.29
N GLY A 681 8.20 -28.37 -13.67
CA GLY A 681 9.16 -29.37 -13.19
C GLY A 681 10.60 -29.06 -13.60
N LEU A 682 10.83 -28.61 -14.84
CA LEU A 682 12.16 -28.21 -15.32
C LEU A 682 12.71 -27.02 -14.51
N PHE A 683 11.86 -26.06 -14.16
CA PHE A 683 12.23 -24.92 -13.32
C PHE A 683 12.53 -25.31 -11.88
N ALA A 684 11.70 -26.19 -11.29
CA ALA A 684 11.92 -26.71 -9.93
C ALA A 684 13.25 -27.47 -9.84
N VAL A 685 13.54 -28.32 -10.82
CA VAL A 685 14.81 -29.06 -10.92
C VAL A 685 15.98 -28.11 -11.16
N GLY A 686 15.84 -27.12 -12.05
CA GLY A 686 16.84 -26.09 -12.29
C GLY A 686 17.18 -25.31 -11.02
N GLY A 687 16.16 -24.83 -10.29
CA GLY A 687 16.31 -24.14 -9.01
C GLY A 687 16.98 -25.00 -7.94
N PHE A 688 16.63 -26.28 -7.86
CA PHE A 688 17.25 -27.24 -6.94
C PHE A 688 18.75 -27.44 -7.21
N PHE A 689 19.15 -27.62 -8.49
CA PHE A 689 20.56 -27.78 -8.85
C PHE A 689 21.37 -26.49 -8.66
N ILE A 690 20.78 -25.32 -8.91
CA ILE A 690 21.41 -24.02 -8.65
C ILE A 690 21.65 -23.85 -7.15
N ARG A 691 20.66 -24.14 -6.30
CA ARG A 691 20.76 -24.07 -4.83
C ARG A 691 21.81 -25.04 -4.27
N ARG A 692 21.98 -26.20 -4.91
CA ARG A 692 23.02 -27.17 -4.54
C ARG A 692 24.42 -26.74 -4.99
N TRP A 693 24.55 -26.09 -6.14
CA TRP A 693 25.84 -25.67 -6.69
C TRP A 693 26.40 -24.41 -6.02
N THR A 694 25.53 -23.47 -5.61
CA THR A 694 25.94 -22.24 -4.90
C THR A 694 26.40 -22.51 -3.47
N ARG A 695 25.88 -23.57 -2.82
CA ARG A 695 26.37 -24.03 -1.49
C ARG A 695 27.78 -24.65 -1.52
N GLY A 696 28.28 -25.08 -2.68
CA GLY A 696 29.56 -25.79 -2.81
C GLY A 696 30.81 -24.91 -2.95
N LYS A 697 30.71 -23.58 -3.00
CA LYS A 697 31.84 -22.66 -3.26
C LYS A 697 32.16 -21.66 -2.13
N GLY A 698 31.55 -21.81 -0.96
CA GLY A 698 31.77 -20.95 0.21
C GLY A 698 32.66 -21.58 1.29
N SER A 699 33.91 -21.93 0.98
CA SER A 699 34.91 -22.25 2.03
C SER A 699 36.29 -21.73 1.64
N ALA A 700 36.42 -20.41 1.55
CA ALA A 700 37.73 -19.75 1.62
C ALA A 700 37.92 -19.25 3.06
N LYS A 701 38.95 -19.76 3.74
CA LYS A 701 39.35 -19.35 5.10
C LYS A 701 39.54 -17.82 5.17
N PRO A 702 39.14 -17.14 6.27
CA PRO A 702 39.49 -15.75 6.46
C PRO A 702 41.01 -15.63 6.66
N SER A 703 41.65 -14.75 5.90
CA SER A 703 43.04 -14.32 6.11
C SER A 703 43.15 -13.51 7.42
N PRO A 704 44.27 -13.61 8.16
CA PRO A 704 44.45 -12.87 9.40
C PRO A 704 44.55 -11.36 9.13
N ARG A 705 43.89 -10.56 9.96
CA ARG A 705 43.95 -9.08 9.93
C ARG A 705 45.37 -8.62 10.24
N PRO A 706 45.86 -7.53 9.60
CA PRO A 706 47.07 -6.86 10.05
C PRO A 706 46.78 -6.10 11.35
N GLU A 707 47.66 -6.26 12.33
CA GLU A 707 47.74 -5.40 13.52
C GLU A 707 48.01 -3.96 13.07
N SER A 708 47.17 -3.02 13.48
CA SER A 708 47.48 -1.60 13.46
C SER A 708 47.46 -1.08 14.89
N ASP A 709 48.57 -0.47 15.26
CA ASP A 709 48.93 0.06 16.56
C ASP A 709 47.85 0.86 17.29
N ALA A 710 47.90 0.70 18.61
CA ALA A 710 47.18 1.48 19.61
C ALA A 710 47.58 2.96 19.63
N GLY A 711 46.61 3.83 19.93
CA GLY A 711 46.84 5.24 20.23
C GLY A 711 45.55 5.99 20.58
N GLU A 712 45.16 5.90 21.86
CA GLU A 712 44.42 6.86 22.69
C GLU A 712 43.21 7.67 22.15
N GLY A 713 42.08 7.59 22.87
CA GLY A 713 41.11 8.68 22.93
C GLY A 713 39.65 8.26 23.18
N ASP A 714 39.31 7.93 24.43
CA ASP A 714 37.93 7.81 24.93
C ASP A 714 37.40 9.19 25.35
N PRO A 715 36.27 9.70 24.82
CA PRO A 715 35.62 10.89 25.33
C PRO A 715 34.28 10.56 26.01
N ARG A 716 34.33 9.91 27.17
CA ARG A 716 33.32 10.06 28.24
C ARG A 716 33.93 10.77 29.45
N SER A 717 34.17 12.07 29.38
CA SER A 717 34.30 12.92 30.59
C SER A 717 34.41 14.42 30.27
N LEU A 718 33.33 15.08 29.86
CA LEU A 718 33.25 16.55 29.96
C LEU A 718 31.83 16.99 30.34
N ALA A 719 31.47 16.69 31.59
CA ALA A 719 30.50 17.46 32.34
C ALA A 719 31.10 17.72 33.72
N ALA A 720 31.48 18.97 33.96
CA ALA A 720 31.50 19.67 35.26
C ALA A 720 32.70 20.62 35.35
N ALA A 721 32.35 21.90 35.52
CA ALA A 721 33.16 22.93 36.19
C ALA A 721 34.46 23.34 35.47
N SER A 722 34.82 24.60 35.32
CA SER A 722 34.30 25.85 35.88
C SER A 722 35.27 26.93 35.42
N ALA A 723 34.70 28.08 35.05
CA ALA A 723 35.15 29.40 35.46
C ALA A 723 36.57 29.91 35.12
N GLU A 724 36.61 31.21 34.80
CA GLU A 724 37.76 32.12 34.72
C GLU A 724 38.57 32.11 33.41
N ALA A 725 38.10 32.92 32.44
CA ALA A 725 38.87 34.04 31.84
C ALA A 725 37.98 34.88 30.93
#